data_AF-A0A6P1DHI5-F1
#
_entry.id   AF-A0A6P1DHI5-F1
#
_cell.length_a   1.000
_cell.length_b   1.000
_cell.length_c   1.000
_cell.angle_alpha   90.00
_cell.angle_beta   90.00
_cell.angle_gamma   90.00
#
_symmetry.space_group_name_H-M   'P 1'
#
loop_
_entity.id
_entity.type
_entity.pdbx_description
1 polymer ?
#
loop_
_entity_poly.entity_id
_entity_poly.type
_entity_poly.pdbx_seq_one_letter_code
_entity_poly.pdbx_strand_id
1 'polypeptide(L)'
;MKKIILLLLIYLCAFNAFSQTTVLSENYEKSLSHKKSRTIRTAIGGNLTKTTAPFKTQIAEEVFFDSDGDGIFDNIDIDDDNDGIKDTDEEIFCRNSPFAITGTPCDTDTDGVPDVFDLDSDNDGIPDVVEAGFGDLSGGRGTLTGCATWVDANLNGMHDLTEGIVPFDTDSDGVPNYLDLDSDNDSIFDVDESGAGNINAVLGYVNGDGDINGDGVGDGEESEKFRNKDDNNDGNLEQFGDGILDIYDYGTGINQYGNLGQGSTGIGWKDYVKDADNDGIPDYMDSKSNGITFDIAGTLYANLDANNVGLIDGTADADRDGILDAFDTNTAVFGSPRDLNRKLHLYFDGRNDYIEEDYGTNIVNGLAEATMMAWIKLDSNFKEDGAIMGQTNFWMRINGTKRLRVEIQDDISVLANLPLLILNKWTHVAVVYDGSNTIQKVKLYINGEKVTSTNPAGIKSTIPTSSNTKFRIGRAPSNTDIYNTTADMFKGEMDEVRVFNKALTDDELQKMVYQELNDVNGFNSGVVIPRDISPTIGANLVRYYRMDVYKNDIADNLTTSIFDVGSGAKMYNFKNIYPQTAPLPYETKADGDWSNTTSWLHEDVWDIASEATNKDWAIVHIKNNITTSNRHNTTGLIIDATKKLSIKTSKELKNTWYLELDGAIDLEDESQLVQTKESILDQDSGGYIERDQQGTANSFNYNYWSSSVGPISGTSARGTGIPSTNASHKLTDILMDGTIAAEPNKNGAIQFLAPYASADSGVTSPIKISTYWLYTFNAANNNYSSWHSINQNTDLFPGEGYTMKGTSGAVTITTQQNYVFKGKPNNGDFKLWISKGGR
;
A
#
# COMPACT_ATOMS: atom_id res chain seq x y z
N MET A 1 56.56 16.32 -45.99
CA MET A 1 57.37 17.26 -46.79
C MET A 1 57.46 18.57 -46.01
N LYS A 2 58.65 18.90 -45.45
CA LYS A 2 59.11 20.23 -44.94
C LYS A 2 58.20 20.98 -43.93
N LYS A 3 58.60 21.07 -42.64
CA LYS A 3 59.43 22.14 -42.02
C LYS A 3 58.70 23.51 -41.94
N ILE A 4 58.28 24.00 -40.77
CA ILE A 4 59.01 24.61 -39.62
C ILE A 4 58.69 26.13 -39.53
N ILE A 5 58.09 26.53 -38.41
CA ILE A 5 58.29 27.75 -37.59
C ILE A 5 58.10 29.14 -38.25
N LEU A 6 57.21 29.93 -37.63
CA LEU A 6 57.26 31.37 -37.31
C LEU A 6 56.07 32.22 -37.82
N LEU A 7 55.60 33.10 -36.93
CA LEU A 7 54.61 34.18 -37.04
C LEU A 7 53.13 33.76 -36.88
N LEU A 8 52.50 33.90 -35.70
CA LEU A 8 52.70 34.90 -34.64
C LEU A 8 52.57 36.32 -35.21
N LEU A 9 51.38 36.67 -35.74
CA LEU A 9 50.96 38.06 -36.01
C LEU A 9 49.50 38.06 -36.53
N ILE A 10 48.51 38.07 -35.62
CA ILE A 10 47.16 38.73 -35.71
C ILE A 10 46.47 38.70 -34.31
N TYR A 11 47.25 38.73 -33.23
CA TYR A 11 46.80 39.28 -31.94
C TYR A 11 47.89 40.23 -31.43
N LEU A 12 48.20 41.23 -32.26
CA LEU A 12 49.09 42.34 -31.92
C LEU A 12 48.41 43.64 -32.35
N CYS A 13 47.38 44.03 -31.60
CA CYS A 13 46.94 45.41 -31.54
C CYS A 13 46.26 45.74 -30.20
N ALA A 14 46.86 45.30 -29.08
CA ALA A 14 46.57 45.84 -27.75
C ALA A 14 47.70 45.50 -26.74
N PHE A 15 48.97 45.65 -27.12
CA PHE A 15 50.05 45.79 -26.13
C PHE A 15 50.55 47.22 -26.20
N ASN A 16 50.06 48.05 -25.29
CA ASN A 16 50.78 49.13 -24.58
C ASN A 16 49.79 50.12 -23.97
N ALA A 17 49.16 49.71 -22.88
CA ALA A 17 48.92 50.60 -21.76
C ALA A 17 49.06 49.74 -20.49
N PHE A 18 50.26 49.77 -19.91
CA PHE A 18 50.46 49.38 -18.52
C PHE A 18 49.44 50.17 -17.68
N SER A 19 48.35 49.54 -17.27
CA SER A 19 47.74 49.88 -15.98
C SER A 19 48.61 49.18 -14.96
N GLN A 20 49.65 49.87 -14.47
CA GLN A 20 50.31 49.43 -13.24
C GLN A 20 49.27 49.54 -12.12
N THR A 21 48.62 48.43 -11.81
CA THR A 21 47.91 48.25 -10.56
C THR A 21 48.98 48.24 -9.46
N THR A 22 49.26 49.38 -8.86
CA THR A 22 50.16 49.46 -7.70
C THR A 22 49.31 49.37 -6.45
N VAL A 23 49.46 48.28 -5.69
CA VAL A 23 48.88 48.14 -4.36
C VAL A 23 49.52 49.20 -3.46
N LEU A 24 48.72 50.15 -2.97
CA LEU A 24 49.21 51.31 -2.21
C LEU A 24 49.40 51.01 -0.72
N SER A 25 48.67 50.04 -0.18
CA SER A 25 48.75 49.56 1.20
C SER A 25 47.86 48.32 1.37
N GLU A 26 48.31 47.32 2.11
CA GLU A 26 47.49 46.23 2.64
C GLU A 26 47.39 46.41 4.15
N ASN A 27 46.17 46.48 4.67
CA ASN A 27 45.89 46.45 6.10
C ASN A 27 44.92 45.30 6.35
N TYR A 28 45.26 44.42 7.29
CA TYR A 28 44.36 43.42 7.83
C TYR A 28 43.80 43.95 9.15
N GLU A 29 42.49 44.16 9.21
CA GLU A 29 41.81 44.51 10.46
C GLU A 29 41.02 43.29 10.95
N LYS A 30 41.26 42.86 12.20
CA LYS A 30 40.47 41.80 12.85
C LYS A 30 39.16 42.44 13.29
N SER A 31 38.05 42.06 12.66
CA SER A 31 36.73 42.66 12.90
C SER A 31 35.75 41.59 13.36
N LEU A 32 35.39 41.61 14.66
CA LEU A 32 34.56 40.60 15.33
C LEU A 32 35.18 39.17 15.24
N SER A 33 34.75 38.24 16.08
CA SER A 33 35.57 37.06 16.42
C SER A 33 35.90 36.11 15.26
N HIS A 34 35.16 36.15 14.14
CA HIS A 34 35.27 35.17 13.04
C HIS A 34 35.36 35.81 11.64
N LYS A 35 35.89 37.05 11.53
CA LYS A 35 36.10 37.71 10.21
C LYS A 35 37.43 38.43 10.11
N LYS A 36 38.08 38.30 8.96
CA LYS A 36 39.28 39.05 8.58
C LYS A 36 39.03 39.77 7.27
N SER A 37 39.09 41.10 7.28
CA SER A 37 38.97 41.87 6.03
C SER A 37 40.34 42.30 5.50
N ARG A 38 40.53 42.15 4.19
CA ARG A 38 41.64 42.66 3.41
C ARG A 38 41.14 43.82 2.56
N THR A 39 41.54 45.03 2.94
CA THR A 39 41.23 46.24 2.14
C THR A 39 42.31 46.44 1.07
N ILE A 40 41.97 46.23 -0.19
CA ILE A 40 42.84 46.50 -1.34
C ILE A 40 42.53 47.89 -1.89
N ARG A 41 43.52 48.79 -1.81
CA ARG A 41 43.43 50.13 -2.41
C ARG A 41 44.18 50.15 -3.73
N THR A 42 43.41 50.22 -4.82
CA THR A 42 43.93 50.24 -6.18
C THR A 42 43.74 51.62 -6.81
N ALA A 43 44.82 52.20 -7.36
CA ALA A 43 44.72 53.42 -8.16
C ALA A 43 44.41 53.08 -9.62
N ILE A 44 43.29 53.57 -10.14
CA ILE A 44 42.93 53.40 -11.56
C ILE A 44 43.01 54.77 -12.24
N GLY A 45 43.91 54.91 -13.23
CA GLY A 45 43.82 55.99 -14.20
C GLY A 45 45.08 56.33 -15.02
N GLY A 46 44.93 56.23 -16.35
CA GLY A 46 44.99 57.41 -17.24
C GLY A 46 46.36 57.99 -17.61
N ASN A 47 46.77 57.73 -18.86
CA ASN A 47 47.78 58.40 -19.69
C ASN A 47 48.64 59.53 -19.06
N LEU A 48 49.96 59.28 -19.00
CA LEU A 48 51.05 60.02 -18.33
C LEU A 48 51.36 61.47 -18.81
N THR A 49 50.39 62.27 -19.23
CA THR A 49 50.69 63.60 -19.83
C THR A 49 50.00 64.82 -19.22
N LYS A 50 49.34 64.73 -18.05
CA LYS A 50 48.80 65.93 -17.37
C LYS A 50 48.95 65.88 -15.85
N THR A 51 49.59 66.92 -15.30
CA THR A 51 49.96 67.10 -13.89
C THR A 51 48.83 67.38 -12.90
N THR A 52 47.55 67.10 -13.22
CA THR A 52 46.43 67.27 -12.28
C THR A 52 45.19 66.43 -12.67
N ALA A 53 45.31 65.11 -12.77
CA ALA A 53 44.13 64.23 -12.80
C ALA A 53 43.98 63.53 -11.43
N PRO A 54 42.81 63.54 -10.78
CA PRO A 54 42.59 62.78 -9.56
C PRO A 54 42.60 61.28 -9.90
N PHE A 55 43.50 60.52 -9.28
CA PHE A 55 43.42 59.06 -9.28
C PHE A 55 42.09 58.66 -8.63
N LYS A 56 41.27 57.84 -9.31
CA LYS A 56 40.18 57.15 -8.61
C LYS A 56 40.81 55.98 -7.86
N THR A 57 40.75 56.03 -6.54
CA THR A 57 40.97 54.86 -5.69
C THR A 57 39.72 54.00 -5.74
N GLN A 58 39.85 52.78 -6.25
CA GLN A 58 38.87 51.72 -6.00
C GLN A 58 39.28 51.02 -4.70
N ILE A 59 38.33 50.88 -3.79
CA ILE A 59 38.47 50.09 -2.58
C ILE A 59 37.74 48.78 -2.87
N ALA A 60 38.45 47.67 -2.82
CA ALA A 60 37.85 46.34 -2.74
C ALA A 60 38.12 45.83 -1.32
N GLU A 61 37.10 45.27 -0.68
CA GLU A 61 37.21 44.63 0.62
C GLU A 61 36.94 43.14 0.39
N GLU A 62 37.97 42.32 0.54
CA GLU A 62 37.83 40.86 0.61
C GLU A 62 37.62 40.49 2.08
N VAL A 63 36.58 39.74 2.39
CA VAL A 63 36.29 39.26 3.75
C VAL A 63 36.51 37.75 3.75
N PHE A 64 37.32 37.28 4.68
CA PHE A 64 37.55 35.85 4.92
C PHE A 64 36.86 35.47 6.22
N PHE A 65 36.10 34.39 6.17
CA PHE A 65 35.40 33.81 7.32
C PHE A 65 36.28 32.70 7.91
N ASP A 66 35.86 32.24 9.09
CA ASP A 66 36.46 31.23 9.96
C ASP A 66 35.22 30.48 10.42
N SER A 67 34.84 29.50 9.62
CA SER A 67 33.46 29.04 9.49
C SER A 67 33.07 28.09 10.60
N ASP A 68 33.98 27.20 10.94
CA ASP A 68 33.97 26.27 12.05
C ASP A 68 34.50 26.88 13.37
N GLY A 69 35.21 28.01 13.30
CA GLY A 69 35.65 28.80 14.44
C GLY A 69 36.91 28.29 15.14
N ASP A 70 37.76 27.50 14.47
CA ASP A 70 39.03 27.01 15.04
C ASP A 70 40.14 28.09 15.08
N GLY A 71 39.96 29.20 14.36
CA GLY A 71 40.87 30.34 14.30
C GLY A 71 41.83 30.34 13.11
N ILE A 72 41.71 29.39 12.19
CA ILE A 72 42.19 29.41 10.81
C ILE A 72 41.07 30.05 9.97
N PHE A 73 41.37 30.54 8.77
CA PHE A 73 40.37 31.25 7.95
C PHE A 73 40.24 30.48 6.64
N ASP A 74 39.03 30.41 6.09
CA ASP A 74 38.69 29.53 4.96
C ASP A 74 39.63 29.66 3.75
N ASN A 75 40.27 30.82 3.59
CA ASN A 75 41.21 31.06 2.51
C ASN A 75 42.60 30.38 2.68
N ILE A 76 42.82 29.74 3.83
CA ILE A 76 44.05 29.05 4.27
C ILE A 76 43.70 27.65 4.75
N ASP A 77 42.52 27.52 5.36
CA ASP A 77 41.94 26.25 5.74
C ASP A 77 41.83 25.29 4.54
N ILE A 78 41.81 24.00 4.84
CA ILE A 78 41.64 22.94 3.85
C ILE A 78 40.46 22.01 4.20
N ASP A 79 39.77 22.30 5.30
CA ASP A 79 38.67 21.56 5.94
C ASP A 79 37.79 22.63 6.63
N ASP A 80 37.01 23.36 5.83
CA ASP A 80 36.36 24.63 6.20
C ASP A 80 35.25 24.51 7.28
N ASP A 81 34.65 23.33 7.46
CA ASP A 81 33.64 23.00 8.49
C ASP A 81 34.16 22.10 9.62
N ASN A 82 35.34 21.52 9.42
CA ASN A 82 36.09 20.74 10.39
C ASN A 82 35.40 19.42 10.77
N ASP A 83 34.74 18.80 9.80
CA ASP A 83 34.15 17.47 9.87
C ASP A 83 35.22 16.35 9.66
N GLY A 84 36.42 16.72 9.16
CA GLY A 84 37.54 15.82 8.92
C GLY A 84 37.67 15.33 7.47
N ILE A 85 36.81 15.78 6.57
CA ILE A 85 36.92 15.66 5.12
C ILE A 85 37.70 16.90 4.62
N LYS A 86 38.11 16.94 3.35
CA LYS A 86 38.82 18.10 2.79
C LYS A 86 37.95 18.75 1.75
N ASP A 87 37.99 20.08 1.66
CA ASP A 87 37.27 20.82 0.62
C ASP A 87 37.59 20.31 -0.79
N THR A 88 38.82 19.82 -0.99
CA THR A 88 39.23 19.26 -2.27
C THR A 88 38.56 17.94 -2.62
N ASP A 89 38.27 17.10 -1.62
CA ASP A 89 37.64 15.79 -1.82
C ASP A 89 36.12 15.98 -2.03
N GLU A 90 35.46 16.83 -1.25
CA GLU A 90 34.04 17.21 -1.40
C GLU A 90 33.77 17.85 -2.75
N GLU A 91 34.58 18.85 -3.14
CA GLU A 91 34.40 19.49 -4.45
C GLU A 91 34.68 18.53 -5.62
N ILE A 92 35.56 17.53 -5.47
CA ILE A 92 35.90 16.62 -6.58
C ILE A 92 34.72 15.72 -6.93
N PHE A 93 33.98 15.24 -5.93
CA PHE A 93 32.89 14.31 -6.14
C PHE A 93 31.76 14.95 -6.92
N CYS A 94 31.20 16.05 -6.42
CA CYS A 94 30.11 16.72 -7.13
C CYS A 94 30.59 17.32 -8.48
N ARG A 95 31.83 17.79 -8.65
CA ARG A 95 32.32 18.27 -9.98
C ARG A 95 32.32 17.21 -11.08
N ASN A 96 32.30 15.93 -10.70
CA ASN A 96 32.20 14.81 -11.64
C ASN A 96 30.76 14.30 -11.81
N SER A 97 29.79 14.82 -11.04
CA SER A 97 28.36 14.61 -11.23
C SER A 97 27.87 15.34 -12.49
N PRO A 98 26.90 14.78 -13.24
CA PRO A 98 26.30 15.43 -14.41
C PRO A 98 25.61 16.78 -14.13
N PHE A 99 25.37 17.13 -12.86
CA PHE A 99 24.67 18.35 -12.44
C PHE A 99 25.57 19.53 -12.06
N ALA A 100 26.90 19.34 -12.03
CA ALA A 100 27.84 20.37 -11.60
C ALA A 100 27.78 21.66 -12.44
N ILE A 101 27.50 22.80 -11.79
CA ILE A 101 27.65 24.13 -12.40
C ILE A 101 29.07 24.63 -12.19
N THR A 102 29.82 24.85 -13.27
CA THR A 102 31.19 25.34 -13.18
C THR A 102 31.26 26.74 -12.55
N GLY A 103 31.91 26.86 -11.38
CA GLY A 103 32.16 28.14 -10.71
C GLY A 103 31.30 28.43 -9.48
N THR A 104 30.42 27.50 -9.10
CA THR A 104 29.74 27.46 -7.80
C THR A 104 30.38 26.34 -6.96
N PRO A 105 30.48 26.49 -5.62
CA PRO A 105 30.70 25.37 -4.70
C PRO A 105 29.68 24.24 -4.93
N CYS A 106 30.07 23.01 -4.57
CA CYS A 106 29.18 21.86 -4.59
C CYS A 106 28.16 21.95 -3.44
N ASP A 107 26.97 21.41 -3.67
CA ASP A 107 25.77 21.52 -2.83
C ASP A 107 24.89 20.36 -3.32
N THR A 108 25.14 19.19 -2.73
CA THR A 108 24.75 17.88 -3.27
C THR A 108 23.27 17.60 -3.02
N ASP A 109 22.79 17.83 -1.80
CA ASP A 109 21.38 17.68 -1.40
C ASP A 109 20.50 18.89 -1.81
N THR A 110 21.11 20.00 -2.22
CA THR A 110 20.48 21.23 -2.69
C THR A 110 19.74 22.04 -1.62
N ASP A 111 20.07 21.88 -0.34
CA ASP A 111 19.47 22.66 0.74
C ASP A 111 19.94 24.14 0.80
N GLY A 112 21.05 24.44 0.11
CA GLY A 112 21.64 25.77 -0.02
C GLY A 112 22.89 26.00 0.83
N VAL A 113 23.30 25.02 1.63
CA VAL A 113 24.60 24.91 2.29
C VAL A 113 25.53 24.14 1.34
N PRO A 114 26.66 24.73 0.91
CA PRO A 114 27.59 23.97 0.08
C PRO A 114 28.35 22.91 0.88
N ASP A 115 28.53 21.70 0.31
CA ASP A 115 29.18 20.52 0.94
C ASP A 115 30.39 20.88 1.80
N VAL A 116 31.33 21.70 1.28
CA VAL A 116 32.55 22.17 2.00
C VAL A 116 32.31 22.99 3.28
N PHE A 117 31.05 23.19 3.62
CA PHE A 117 30.58 23.94 4.79
C PHE A 117 29.43 23.23 5.49
N ASP A 118 29.04 22.08 4.98
CA ASP A 118 27.92 21.27 5.36
C ASP A 118 28.43 20.19 6.32
N LEU A 119 27.67 19.89 7.36
CA LEU A 119 28.05 18.84 8.31
C LEU A 119 27.31 17.53 8.07
N ASP A 120 26.43 17.47 7.07
CA ASP A 120 25.51 16.39 6.70
C ASP A 120 25.17 16.55 5.19
N SER A 121 26.17 16.36 4.32
CA SER A 121 26.19 16.79 2.90
C SER A 121 25.11 16.15 2.01
N ASP A 122 24.56 15.01 2.40
CA ASP A 122 23.43 14.33 1.74
C ASP A 122 22.13 14.38 2.54
N ASN A 123 22.17 14.99 3.72
CA ASN A 123 21.06 15.32 4.59
C ASN A 123 20.29 14.13 5.13
N ASP A 124 20.96 13.01 5.33
CA ASP A 124 20.35 11.78 5.79
C ASP A 124 20.19 11.77 7.34
N GLY A 125 20.80 12.73 8.05
CA GLY A 125 20.77 12.84 9.50
C GLY A 125 21.92 12.12 10.22
N ILE A 126 22.92 11.67 9.47
CA ILE A 126 24.18 11.14 9.93
C ILE A 126 25.26 12.17 9.52
N PRO A 127 25.91 12.85 10.48
CA PRO A 127 26.90 13.85 10.09
C PRO A 127 28.12 13.26 9.38
N ASP A 128 28.66 13.96 8.40
CA ASP A 128 29.79 13.56 7.55
C ASP A 128 31.01 13.06 8.37
N VAL A 129 31.31 13.70 9.51
CA VAL A 129 32.36 13.26 10.45
C VAL A 129 32.18 11.82 10.94
N VAL A 130 30.94 11.34 11.06
CA VAL A 130 30.59 9.98 11.48
C VAL A 130 30.86 9.01 10.34
N GLU A 131 30.43 9.37 9.14
CA GLU A 131 30.47 8.54 7.93
C GLU A 131 31.87 8.43 7.33
N ALA A 132 32.66 9.49 7.45
CA ALA A 132 34.10 9.48 7.20
C ALA A 132 34.86 8.59 8.21
N GLY A 133 34.20 8.09 9.26
CA GLY A 133 34.77 7.19 10.26
C GLY A 133 35.41 7.89 11.46
N PHE A 134 35.13 9.17 11.67
CA PHE A 134 35.72 10.01 12.71
C PHE A 134 34.76 10.34 13.86
N GLY A 135 33.56 9.73 13.91
CA GLY A 135 32.59 9.96 14.98
C GLY A 135 33.15 9.79 16.40
N ASP A 136 34.08 8.85 16.61
CA ASP A 136 34.80 8.66 17.89
C ASP A 136 35.65 9.87 18.32
N LEU A 137 36.12 10.67 17.36
CA LEU A 137 36.92 11.87 17.59
C LEU A 137 36.05 13.11 17.82
N SER A 138 34.87 13.20 17.21
CA SER A 138 33.96 14.35 17.33
C SER A 138 33.43 14.54 18.74
N GLY A 139 33.27 13.43 19.48
CA GLY A 139 32.69 13.45 20.82
C GLY A 139 31.23 13.86 20.83
N GLY A 140 30.48 13.52 19.78
CA GLY A 140 29.04 13.81 19.68
C GLY A 140 28.73 15.25 19.30
N ARG A 141 29.53 15.84 18.38
CA ARG A 141 29.44 17.24 17.96
C ARG A 141 29.12 17.50 16.50
N GLY A 142 29.18 16.51 15.61
CA GLY A 142 29.15 16.74 14.16
C GLY A 142 30.43 17.38 13.61
N THR A 143 31.35 17.85 14.48
CA THR A 143 32.64 18.43 14.10
C THR A 143 33.77 17.91 14.99
N LEU A 144 35.01 18.06 14.52
CA LEU A 144 36.22 17.77 15.29
C LEU A 144 36.64 18.96 16.18
N THR A 145 36.05 20.13 15.97
CA THR A 145 36.34 21.36 16.71
C THR A 145 35.90 21.29 18.17
N GLY A 146 36.78 21.72 19.09
CA GLY A 146 36.48 21.75 20.52
C GLY A 146 36.45 20.39 21.22
N CYS A 147 36.83 19.30 20.52
CA CYS A 147 37.13 18.02 21.17
C CYS A 147 38.35 18.17 22.11
N ALA A 148 38.46 17.31 23.13
CA ALA A 148 39.55 17.39 24.12
C ALA A 148 40.96 17.12 23.52
N THR A 149 41.02 16.73 22.24
CA THR A 149 42.19 16.19 21.54
C THR A 149 42.49 16.88 20.21
N TRP A 150 41.93 18.06 19.90
CA TRP A 150 42.25 18.79 18.67
C TRP A 150 43.76 19.01 18.52
N VAL A 151 44.34 18.45 17.46
CA VAL A 151 45.75 18.63 17.08
C VAL A 151 45.86 18.91 15.59
N ASP A 152 46.19 20.15 15.26
CA ASP A 152 46.74 20.56 13.97
C ASP A 152 48.16 21.09 14.22
N ALA A 153 49.17 20.25 14.00
CA ALA A 153 50.57 20.64 14.22
C ALA A 153 51.11 21.50 13.08
N ASN A 154 50.46 21.47 11.91
CA ASN A 154 50.98 22.02 10.67
C ASN A 154 50.31 23.36 10.29
N LEU A 155 49.21 23.72 10.99
CA LEU A 155 48.41 24.94 10.89
C LEU A 155 47.75 25.10 9.53
N ASN A 156 47.22 24.01 8.98
CA ASN A 156 46.45 23.99 7.73
C ASN A 156 44.93 23.93 7.95
N GLY A 157 44.45 23.83 9.19
CA GLY A 157 43.02 23.84 9.49
C GLY A 157 42.39 22.45 9.64
N MET A 158 43.10 21.41 9.20
CA MET A 158 42.64 20.03 9.32
C MET A 158 43.24 19.31 10.52
N HIS A 159 42.47 18.40 11.12
CA HIS A 159 42.96 17.54 12.18
C HIS A 159 44.06 16.57 11.71
N ASP A 160 45.23 16.52 12.38
CA ASP A 160 46.38 15.69 11.96
C ASP A 160 46.07 14.17 11.87
N LEU A 161 45.05 13.68 12.61
CA LEU A 161 44.65 12.26 12.56
C LEU A 161 43.80 11.90 11.32
N THR A 162 43.17 12.89 10.67
CA THR A 162 42.30 12.69 9.51
C THR A 162 43.04 12.96 8.19
N GLU A 163 44.11 13.76 8.20
CA GLU A 163 44.84 14.29 7.03
C GLU A 163 45.34 13.28 5.95
N GLY A 164 45.27 11.98 6.19
CA GLY A 164 45.66 10.93 5.23
C GLY A 164 44.70 9.76 5.13
N ILE A 165 43.48 9.89 5.63
CA ILE A 165 42.44 8.88 5.57
C ILE A 165 41.55 9.19 4.36
N VAL A 166 41.12 8.14 3.66
CA VAL A 166 40.12 8.25 2.59
C VAL A 166 38.77 8.01 3.25
N PRO A 167 37.75 8.85 2.98
CA PRO A 167 36.38 8.61 3.44
C PRO A 167 35.92 7.18 3.12
N PHE A 168 34.98 6.66 3.90
CA PHE A 168 34.44 5.33 3.67
C PHE A 168 33.55 5.31 2.42
N ASP A 169 33.51 4.12 1.83
CA ASP A 169 32.74 3.72 0.64
C ASP A 169 32.45 2.25 0.90
N THR A 170 31.35 1.99 1.61
CA THR A 170 31.05 0.71 2.25
C THR A 170 30.77 -0.37 1.21
N ASP A 171 29.99 -0.03 0.19
CA ASP A 171 29.54 -0.95 -0.84
C ASP A 171 30.49 -1.02 -2.07
N SER A 172 31.44 -0.08 -2.15
CA SER A 172 32.45 0.04 -3.21
C SER A 172 31.89 0.40 -4.59
N ASP A 173 30.79 1.14 -4.66
CA ASP A 173 30.24 1.66 -5.93
C ASP A 173 30.98 2.92 -6.43
N GLY A 174 31.72 3.56 -5.53
CA GLY A 174 32.55 4.72 -5.79
C GLY A 174 31.92 6.06 -5.41
N VAL A 175 30.76 6.09 -4.76
CA VAL A 175 30.25 7.22 -3.98
C VAL A 175 30.71 7.03 -2.51
N PRO A 176 31.28 8.03 -1.85
CA PRO A 176 31.62 7.92 -0.43
C PRO A 176 30.36 8.03 0.42
N ASN A 177 30.34 7.36 1.59
CA ASN A 177 29.16 7.28 2.45
C ASN A 177 28.51 8.64 2.77
N TYR A 178 29.30 9.69 3.03
CA TYR A 178 28.78 11.04 3.34
C TYR A 178 28.08 11.77 2.17
N LEU A 179 27.97 11.10 1.02
CA LEU A 179 27.23 11.56 -0.17
C LEU A 179 26.33 10.45 -0.73
N ASP A 180 26.21 9.34 -0.01
CA ASP A 180 25.58 8.10 -0.47
C ASP A 180 24.30 7.87 0.34
N LEU A 181 23.16 7.92 -0.33
CA LEU A 181 21.86 7.80 0.35
C LEU A 181 21.51 6.35 0.77
N ASP A 182 22.29 5.35 0.36
CA ASP A 182 22.13 3.91 0.65
C ASP A 182 23.52 3.26 0.75
N SER A 183 24.31 3.64 1.75
CA SER A 183 25.75 3.31 1.92
C SER A 183 26.08 1.82 1.86
N ASP A 184 25.12 0.95 2.18
CA ASP A 184 25.27 -0.50 2.08
C ASP A 184 24.42 -1.14 0.98
N ASN A 185 23.74 -0.33 0.16
CA ASN A 185 23.02 -0.68 -1.05
C ASN A 185 22.00 -1.81 -0.88
N ASP A 186 21.26 -1.76 0.23
CA ASP A 186 20.28 -2.76 0.64
C ASP A 186 18.81 -2.35 0.36
N SER A 187 18.59 -1.21 -0.32
CA SER A 187 17.27 -0.61 -0.62
C SER A 187 16.55 0.06 0.54
N ILE A 188 17.22 0.28 1.66
CA ILE A 188 16.73 1.06 2.79
C ILE A 188 17.71 2.20 2.99
N PHE A 189 17.23 3.42 2.82
CA PHE A 189 18.10 4.60 2.85
C PHE A 189 18.74 4.83 4.21
N ASP A 190 19.93 5.40 4.23
CA ASP A 190 20.71 5.64 5.45
C ASP A 190 19.93 6.49 6.47
N VAL A 191 19.20 7.48 5.96
CA VAL A 191 18.22 8.26 6.73
C VAL A 191 17.20 7.39 7.46
N ASP A 192 16.73 6.31 6.86
CA ASP A 192 15.75 5.41 7.46
C ASP A 192 16.35 4.49 8.54
N GLU A 193 17.67 4.26 8.49
CA GLU A 193 18.41 3.32 9.31
C GLU A 193 19.17 3.97 10.47
N SER A 194 19.58 5.24 10.31
CA SER A 194 20.33 6.05 11.28
C SER A 194 19.79 5.88 12.70
N GLY A 195 18.47 6.04 12.90
CA GLY A 195 17.67 5.36 13.93
C GLY A 195 18.04 5.55 15.41
N ALA A 196 19.07 6.33 15.73
CA ALA A 196 19.61 6.45 17.08
C ALA A 196 18.66 7.24 17.99
N GLY A 197 18.52 6.75 19.23
CA GLY A 197 17.71 7.42 20.25
C GLY A 197 18.55 8.41 21.06
N ASN A 198 18.19 9.69 21.04
CA ASN A 198 18.85 10.71 21.86
C ASN A 198 17.93 11.25 22.98
N ILE A 199 18.42 11.24 24.23
CA ILE A 199 17.69 11.78 25.39
C ILE A 199 17.57 13.32 25.39
N ASN A 200 18.43 14.00 24.66
CA ASN A 200 18.43 15.45 24.46
C ASN A 200 17.67 15.88 23.20
N ALA A 201 17.18 14.92 22.40
CA ALA A 201 16.31 15.23 21.26
C ALA A 201 15.10 16.03 21.68
N VAL A 202 14.64 16.89 20.78
CA VAL A 202 13.31 17.50 20.91
C VAL A 202 12.32 16.36 21.10
N LEU A 203 11.60 16.40 22.23
CA LEU A 203 10.70 15.31 22.63
C LEU A 203 9.78 14.94 21.46
N GLY A 204 9.81 13.69 21.02
CA GLY A 204 8.95 13.19 19.94
C GLY A 204 9.66 12.95 18.60
N TYR A 205 10.89 13.44 18.42
CA TYR A 205 11.74 13.14 17.28
C TYR A 205 12.73 12.01 17.61
N VAL A 206 13.00 11.16 16.62
CA VAL A 206 14.03 10.11 16.63
C VAL A 206 14.85 10.27 15.37
N ASN A 207 16.14 9.95 15.41
CA ASN A 207 16.95 9.96 14.20
C ASN A 207 16.34 9.04 13.15
N GLY A 208 16.29 9.52 11.92
CA GLY A 208 15.59 8.92 10.79
C GLY A 208 14.10 9.22 10.65
N ASP A 209 13.50 10.10 11.45
CA ASP A 209 12.14 10.59 11.17
C ASP A 209 12.08 11.69 10.08
N GLY A 210 13.21 12.01 9.44
CA GLY A 210 13.32 13.13 8.51
C GLY A 210 13.12 12.79 7.04
N ASP A 211 13.14 11.52 6.61
CA ASP A 211 12.64 11.15 5.27
C ASP A 211 11.10 11.15 5.26
N ILE A 212 10.51 12.35 5.18
CA ILE A 212 9.07 12.53 5.25
C ILE A 212 8.42 12.05 3.96
N ASN A 213 9.06 12.36 2.83
CA ASN A 213 8.51 12.17 1.49
C ASN A 213 8.83 10.78 0.92
N GLY A 214 9.87 10.12 1.42
CA GLY A 214 10.26 8.77 1.11
C GLY A 214 11.24 8.64 -0.06
N ASP A 215 12.08 9.63 -0.31
CA ASP A 215 13.05 9.71 -1.42
C ASP A 215 14.51 9.47 -1.00
N GLY A 216 14.76 9.28 0.30
CA GLY A 216 16.09 9.03 0.85
C GLY A 216 16.82 10.27 1.31
N VAL A 217 16.30 11.48 1.03
CA VAL A 217 16.90 12.74 1.48
C VAL A 217 16.10 13.29 2.66
N GLY A 218 16.78 13.89 3.64
CA GLY A 218 16.12 14.55 4.77
C GLY A 218 15.21 15.70 4.35
N ASP A 219 13.99 15.72 4.91
CA ASP A 219 13.04 16.81 4.76
C ASP A 219 12.96 17.63 6.06
N GLY A 220 13.20 18.94 5.98
CA GLY A 220 13.10 19.80 7.15
C GLY A 220 13.29 21.28 6.86
N GLU A 221 13.21 22.08 7.93
CA GLU A 221 13.83 23.41 7.91
C GLU A 221 15.19 23.28 8.60
N GLU A 222 16.18 23.98 8.07
CA GLU A 222 17.40 24.36 8.77
C GLU A 222 17.22 25.84 9.18
N SER A 223 17.03 26.09 10.47
CA SER A 223 16.60 27.41 10.96
C SER A 223 17.75 28.31 11.43
N GLU A 224 18.91 27.71 11.61
CA GLU A 224 20.20 28.27 12.01
C GLU A 224 20.76 29.24 10.96
N LYS A 225 21.63 30.15 11.42
CA LYS A 225 22.16 31.26 10.59
C LYS A 225 23.60 31.58 10.96
N PHE A 226 24.54 30.73 10.56
CA PHE A 226 25.95 30.90 10.86
C PHE A 226 26.67 31.76 9.82
N ARG A 227 26.26 31.69 8.54
CA ARG A 227 26.88 32.50 7.47
C ARG A 227 25.93 33.52 6.85
N ASN A 228 26.53 34.47 6.12
CA ASN A 228 25.87 35.41 5.25
C ASN A 228 26.44 35.25 3.82
N LYS A 229 25.62 35.01 2.80
CA LYS A 229 25.97 34.98 1.36
C LYS A 229 25.01 35.89 0.60
N ASP A 230 25.40 36.37 -0.58
CA ASP A 230 24.55 37.19 -1.48
C ASP A 230 24.44 36.44 -2.80
N ASP A 231 23.71 35.33 -2.79
CA ASP A 231 23.69 34.26 -3.80
C ASP A 231 23.26 34.77 -5.16
N ASN A 232 22.29 35.66 -5.15
CA ASN A 232 21.72 36.28 -6.34
C ASN A 232 22.34 37.66 -6.65
N ASN A 233 23.30 38.08 -5.83
CA ASN A 233 24.04 39.32 -5.97
C ASN A 233 23.12 40.57 -5.99
N ASP A 234 21.95 40.49 -5.32
CA ASP A 234 20.94 41.55 -5.23
C ASP A 234 21.22 42.54 -4.08
N GLY A 235 22.21 42.24 -3.24
CA GLY A 235 22.64 43.06 -2.12
C GLY A 235 21.92 42.77 -0.80
N ASN A 236 21.05 41.76 -0.76
CA ASN A 236 20.57 41.13 0.46
C ASN A 236 21.50 39.97 0.80
N LEU A 237 21.72 39.75 2.09
CA LEU A 237 22.48 38.59 2.53
C LEU A 237 21.50 37.47 2.87
N GLU A 238 21.49 36.40 2.09
CA GLU A 238 20.99 35.09 2.50
C GLU A 238 21.83 34.57 3.68
N GLN A 239 21.19 33.85 4.60
CA GLN A 239 21.87 33.21 5.73
C GLN A 239 21.50 31.73 5.70
N PHE A 240 22.49 30.86 5.74
CA PHE A 240 22.35 29.42 5.88
C PHE A 240 23.03 28.97 7.18
N GLY A 241 22.61 27.81 7.69
CA GLY A 241 23.09 27.22 8.92
C GLY A 241 24.38 26.43 8.69
N ASP A 242 24.44 25.26 9.29
CA ASP A 242 25.56 24.33 9.37
C ASP A 242 25.28 22.98 8.68
N GLY A 243 24.22 22.86 7.88
CA GLY A 243 23.91 21.69 7.07
C GLY A 243 23.09 20.60 7.76
N ILE A 244 23.04 20.61 9.10
CA ILE A 244 22.22 19.64 9.85
C ILE A 244 20.80 20.18 10.03
N LEU A 245 19.79 19.50 9.48
CA LEU A 245 18.38 19.91 9.65
C LEU A 245 17.96 20.01 11.13
N ASP A 246 17.00 20.91 11.43
CA ASP A 246 16.45 21.10 12.78
C ASP A 246 15.95 19.78 13.43
N ILE A 247 15.52 18.81 12.60
CA ILE A 247 15.04 17.50 13.06
C ILE A 247 16.18 16.59 13.55
N TYR A 248 17.39 16.84 13.07
CA TYR A 248 18.65 16.16 13.39
C TYR A 248 19.60 17.02 14.26
N ASP A 249 19.30 18.30 14.50
CA ASP A 249 20.05 19.12 15.46
C ASP A 249 19.64 18.81 16.91
N TYR A 250 20.55 18.13 17.60
CA TYR A 250 20.41 17.76 19.00
C TYR A 250 21.21 18.70 19.92
N GLY A 251 20.52 19.67 20.54
CA GLY A 251 21.15 20.64 21.44
C GLY A 251 20.22 21.35 22.44
N THR A 252 20.78 22.28 23.23
CA THR A 252 20.00 23.13 24.18
C THR A 252 19.52 24.46 23.57
N GLY A 253 19.68 24.67 22.27
CA GLY A 253 19.13 25.82 21.54
C GLY A 253 19.48 25.87 20.05
N ILE A 254 18.59 26.55 19.30
CA ILE A 254 18.47 26.71 17.82
C ILE A 254 19.56 27.59 17.18
N ASN A 255 20.76 27.67 17.75
CA ASN A 255 21.83 28.57 17.27
C ASN A 255 23.19 28.02 17.71
N GLN A 256 23.44 26.74 17.45
CA GLN A 256 24.73 26.13 17.70
C GLN A 256 25.27 25.48 16.44
N TYR A 257 26.54 25.72 16.12
CA TYR A 257 27.23 25.05 15.04
C TYR A 257 27.60 23.63 15.49
N GLY A 258 27.12 22.64 14.75
CA GLY A 258 27.12 21.23 15.08
C GLY A 258 26.28 20.88 16.31
N ASN A 259 26.17 19.58 16.53
CA ASN A 259 25.44 18.97 17.63
C ASN A 259 26.05 19.27 19.03
N LEU A 260 25.23 19.27 20.10
CA LEU A 260 25.74 19.34 21.50
C LEU A 260 25.39 18.12 22.33
N GLY A 261 26.37 17.23 22.50
CA GLY A 261 26.29 16.24 23.56
C GLY A 261 25.15 15.25 23.34
N GLN A 262 24.96 14.85 22.08
CA GLN A 262 24.40 13.54 21.75
C GLN A 262 25.03 12.43 22.61
N GLY A 263 26.29 12.60 23.06
CA GLY A 263 27.04 11.65 23.89
C GLY A 263 27.45 12.08 25.31
N SER A 264 26.57 12.64 26.16
CA SER A 264 26.96 12.86 27.57
C SER A 264 27.18 11.55 28.38
N THR A 265 26.82 10.40 27.82
CA THR A 265 26.98 9.06 28.42
C THR A 265 27.62 7.99 27.53
N GLY A 266 27.93 8.31 26.26
CA GLY A 266 28.56 7.46 25.26
C GLY A 266 29.86 8.07 24.71
N ILE A 267 30.66 7.29 23.98
CA ILE A 267 31.85 7.78 23.26
C ILE A 267 31.56 7.51 21.78
N GLY A 268 31.50 8.56 20.96
CA GLY A 268 31.66 8.46 19.51
C GLY A 268 30.39 8.37 18.66
N TRP A 269 30.47 7.58 17.57
CA TRP A 269 29.43 7.41 16.53
C TRP A 269 28.12 6.79 17.05
N LYS A 270 28.17 6.03 18.15
CA LYS A 270 27.04 5.26 18.72
C LYS A 270 25.85 6.09 19.21
N ASP A 271 26.02 7.41 19.23
CA ASP A 271 24.98 8.36 19.61
C ASP A 271 24.23 8.93 18.37
N TYR A 272 24.79 8.77 17.16
CA TYR A 272 24.22 9.19 15.87
C TYR A 272 23.52 8.07 15.13
N VAL A 273 24.15 6.90 15.12
CA VAL A 273 23.71 5.75 14.33
C VAL A 273 23.40 4.55 15.20
N LYS A 274 22.47 3.75 14.73
CA LYS A 274 22.01 2.53 15.38
C LYS A 274 22.85 1.34 14.97
N ASP A 275 23.00 0.40 15.89
CA ASP A 275 23.64 -0.91 15.68
C ASP A 275 22.70 -1.94 16.34
N ALA A 276 21.85 -2.54 15.53
CA ALA A 276 20.74 -3.37 15.98
C ALA A 276 21.19 -4.71 16.57
N ASP A 277 22.28 -5.29 16.07
CA ASP A 277 22.76 -6.62 16.45
C ASP A 277 24.00 -6.61 17.37
N ASN A 278 24.59 -5.43 17.57
CA ASN A 278 25.76 -5.13 18.40
C ASN A 278 27.05 -5.80 17.92
N ASP A 279 27.23 -5.99 16.61
CA ASP A 279 28.47 -6.51 16.04
C ASP A 279 29.57 -5.43 15.87
N GLY A 280 29.18 -4.15 15.97
CA GLY A 280 30.04 -2.98 15.87
C GLY A 280 30.08 -2.32 14.49
N ILE A 281 29.27 -2.76 13.55
CA ILE A 281 28.93 -2.08 12.30
C ILE A 281 27.55 -1.43 12.49
N PRO A 282 27.39 -0.13 12.22
CA PRO A 282 26.09 0.54 12.18
C PRO A 282 25.14 -0.06 11.14
N ASP A 283 23.83 0.08 11.36
CA ASP A 283 22.77 -0.47 10.50
C ASP A 283 22.94 0.03 9.03
N TYR A 284 23.13 1.34 8.80
CA TYR A 284 23.36 1.95 7.46
C TYR A 284 24.62 1.48 6.71
N MET A 285 25.50 0.72 7.37
CA MET A 285 26.67 0.11 6.75
C MET A 285 26.65 -1.42 6.81
N ASP A 286 25.56 -2.02 7.31
CA ASP A 286 25.42 -3.45 7.52
C ASP A 286 24.28 -4.04 6.68
N SER A 287 24.66 -4.41 5.45
CA SER A 287 23.83 -5.14 4.48
C SER A 287 23.13 -6.41 5.01
N LYS A 288 23.45 -6.87 6.23
CA LYS A 288 22.81 -7.99 6.92
C LYS A 288 22.54 -7.74 8.41
N SER A 289 22.26 -6.49 8.78
CA SER A 289 22.00 -6.00 10.16
C SER A 289 21.56 -7.10 11.13
N ASN A 290 20.42 -7.76 10.88
CA ASN A 290 20.10 -9.00 11.62
C ASN A 290 19.39 -10.10 10.81
N GLY A 291 19.39 -9.98 9.49
CA GLY A 291 18.72 -10.90 8.57
C GLY A 291 17.18 -10.83 8.57
N ILE A 292 16.58 -9.80 9.18
CA ILE A 292 15.11 -9.62 9.29
C ILE A 292 14.69 -8.15 9.22
N THR A 293 15.36 -7.22 9.90
CA THR A 293 15.12 -5.76 9.85
C THR A 293 16.36 -5.07 9.32
N PHE A 294 16.20 -3.99 8.54
CA PHE A 294 17.33 -3.30 7.89
C PHE A 294 18.07 -4.32 6.99
N ASP A 295 17.29 -4.88 6.05
CA ASP A 295 17.72 -5.94 5.14
C ASP A 295 16.75 -5.96 3.94
N ILE A 296 17.30 -5.90 2.73
CA ILE A 296 16.57 -6.02 1.45
C ILE A 296 15.56 -7.17 1.40
N ALA A 297 15.82 -8.29 2.09
CA ALA A 297 14.94 -9.45 2.13
C ALA A 297 13.57 -9.13 2.76
N GLY A 298 13.49 -8.08 3.57
CA GLY A 298 12.27 -7.57 4.19
C GLY A 298 11.49 -6.55 3.35
N THR A 299 12.08 -6.04 2.26
CA THR A 299 11.52 -4.92 1.49
C THR A 299 10.69 -5.36 0.28
N LEU A 300 10.11 -4.38 -0.44
CA LEU A 300 9.46 -4.62 -1.73
C LEU A 300 10.44 -4.99 -2.85
N TYR A 301 11.74 -4.90 -2.58
CA TYR A 301 12.83 -5.00 -3.54
C TYR A 301 13.72 -6.22 -3.31
N ALA A 302 13.33 -7.15 -2.43
CA ALA A 302 13.99 -8.45 -2.21
C ALA A 302 14.31 -9.24 -3.50
N ASN A 303 13.63 -8.95 -4.62
CA ASN A 303 13.93 -9.58 -5.91
C ASN A 303 15.14 -8.96 -6.65
N LEU A 304 15.68 -7.84 -6.19
CA LEU A 304 16.87 -7.18 -6.74
C LEU A 304 18.16 -7.79 -6.19
N ASP A 305 18.11 -8.44 -5.02
CA ASP A 305 19.17 -9.31 -4.50
C ASP A 305 18.98 -10.76 -4.98
N ALA A 306 19.31 -11.04 -6.25
CA ALA A 306 19.10 -12.38 -6.80
C ALA A 306 20.13 -13.40 -6.30
N ASN A 307 21.27 -12.94 -5.78
CA ASN A 307 22.36 -13.78 -5.29
C ASN A 307 22.29 -14.03 -3.75
N ASN A 308 21.37 -13.35 -3.07
CA ASN A 308 21.07 -13.42 -1.64
C ASN A 308 22.25 -12.97 -0.76
N VAL A 309 22.96 -11.92 -1.18
CA VAL A 309 24.09 -11.34 -0.43
C VAL A 309 23.74 -10.12 0.40
N GLY A 310 22.48 -9.68 0.42
CA GLY A 310 22.02 -8.49 1.16
C GLY A 310 22.04 -7.21 0.31
N LEU A 311 22.65 -7.24 -0.88
CA LEU A 311 22.86 -6.08 -1.73
C LEU A 311 22.01 -6.15 -2.99
N ILE A 312 21.60 -5.00 -3.51
CA ILE A 312 21.06 -4.88 -4.86
C ILE A 312 22.11 -5.36 -5.88
N ASP A 313 21.73 -6.25 -6.80
CA ASP A 313 22.63 -6.69 -7.87
C ASP A 313 22.86 -5.56 -8.91
N GLY A 314 23.99 -4.87 -8.84
CA GLY A 314 24.27 -3.74 -9.74
C GLY A 314 25.63 -3.08 -9.50
N THR A 315 25.92 -2.04 -10.30
CA THR A 315 27.02 -1.06 -10.11
C THR A 315 26.73 0.22 -10.92
N ALA A 316 25.49 0.38 -11.40
CA ALA A 316 25.13 1.47 -12.28
C ALA A 316 24.36 2.46 -11.43
N ASP A 317 24.91 3.66 -11.37
CA ASP A 317 24.36 4.85 -10.72
C ASP A 317 24.71 6.02 -11.65
N ALA A 318 23.69 6.60 -12.26
CA ALA A 318 23.84 7.57 -13.34
C ALA A 318 24.12 8.99 -12.83
N ASP A 319 23.53 9.35 -11.70
CA ASP A 319 23.50 10.66 -11.07
C ASP A 319 24.43 10.81 -9.87
N ARG A 320 24.91 9.68 -9.32
CA ARG A 320 25.92 9.59 -8.27
C ARG A 320 25.42 10.03 -6.91
N ASP A 321 24.25 9.54 -6.55
CA ASP A 321 23.64 9.73 -5.24
C ASP A 321 23.73 8.47 -4.38
N GLY A 322 24.47 7.45 -4.83
CA GLY A 322 24.65 6.18 -4.10
C GLY A 322 23.51 5.18 -4.30
N ILE A 323 22.41 5.61 -4.92
CA ILE A 323 21.26 4.74 -5.19
C ILE A 323 21.42 4.07 -6.55
N LEU A 324 21.49 2.74 -6.56
CA LEU A 324 21.62 2.01 -7.82
C LEU A 324 20.41 2.19 -8.76
N ASP A 325 20.66 2.40 -10.06
CA ASP A 325 19.70 2.53 -11.19
C ASP A 325 18.58 1.46 -11.20
N ALA A 326 18.82 0.30 -10.57
CA ALA A 326 17.87 -0.80 -10.51
C ALA A 326 16.75 -0.58 -9.48
N PHE A 327 17.03 0.21 -8.45
CA PHE A 327 16.13 0.61 -7.39
C PHE A 327 15.66 2.06 -7.58
N ASP A 328 16.56 2.93 -8.01
CA ASP A 328 16.25 4.33 -8.29
C ASP A 328 15.16 4.48 -9.37
N THR A 329 14.15 5.25 -9.01
CA THR A 329 12.99 5.53 -9.85
C THR A 329 13.25 6.66 -10.85
N ASN A 330 14.26 7.50 -10.63
CA ASN A 330 14.60 8.63 -11.47
C ASN A 330 16.08 9.03 -11.43
N THR A 331 16.87 8.31 -12.23
CA THR A 331 18.34 8.42 -12.50
C THR A 331 18.86 9.76 -13.05
N ALA A 332 18.18 10.85 -12.71
CA ALA A 332 18.52 12.21 -13.10
C ALA A 332 18.22 13.24 -12.00
N VAL A 333 17.99 12.80 -10.76
CA VAL A 333 17.66 13.63 -9.60
C VAL A 333 18.30 12.96 -8.39
N PHE A 334 18.98 13.74 -7.54
CA PHE A 334 19.51 13.25 -6.27
C PHE A 334 18.38 12.75 -5.38
N GLY A 335 18.47 11.50 -4.91
CA GLY A 335 17.40 10.78 -4.24
C GLY A 335 16.47 10.04 -5.21
N SER A 336 15.66 9.12 -4.67
CA SER A 336 14.76 8.28 -5.47
C SER A 336 13.28 8.59 -5.19
N PRO A 337 12.62 9.45 -5.99
CA PRO A 337 11.22 9.82 -5.79
C PRO A 337 10.29 8.61 -5.71
N ARG A 338 9.44 8.55 -4.68
CA ARG A 338 8.57 7.38 -4.48
C ARG A 338 7.49 7.19 -5.54
N ASP A 339 7.81 6.43 -6.59
CA ASP A 339 6.95 6.23 -7.76
C ASP A 339 6.44 4.78 -7.88
N LEU A 340 5.40 4.43 -7.12
CA LEU A 340 4.85 3.08 -7.05
C LEU A 340 3.46 2.96 -7.69
N ASN A 341 3.24 1.89 -8.47
CA ASN A 341 1.93 1.53 -9.01
C ASN A 341 1.78 0.01 -9.09
N ARG A 342 1.44 -0.60 -7.95
CA ARG A 342 1.28 -2.05 -7.80
C ARG A 342 0.43 -2.33 -6.57
N LYS A 343 -0.11 -3.54 -6.41
CA LYS A 343 -0.98 -3.88 -5.27
C LYS A 343 -0.23 -3.86 -3.93
N LEU A 344 -0.46 -2.82 -3.14
CA LEU A 344 0.22 -2.55 -1.87
C LEU A 344 -0.78 -2.19 -0.76
N HIS A 345 -0.27 -2.02 0.45
CA HIS A 345 -0.91 -1.38 1.59
C HIS A 345 0.14 -0.70 2.47
N LEU A 346 -0.29 0.18 3.38
CA LEU A 346 0.62 0.96 4.23
C LEU A 346 0.60 0.48 5.68
N TYR A 347 1.77 0.46 6.31
CA TYR A 347 1.92 0.32 7.74
C TYR A 347 2.16 1.69 8.39
N PHE A 348 1.53 1.90 9.53
CA PHE A 348 1.62 3.08 10.37
C PHE A 348 2.27 2.66 11.69
N ASP A 349 3.33 3.34 12.10
CA ASP A 349 4.19 2.96 13.22
C ASP A 349 3.66 3.37 14.60
N GLY A 350 2.65 4.25 14.63
CA GLY A 350 2.04 4.80 15.84
C GLY A 350 2.72 6.04 16.42
N ARG A 351 3.60 6.72 15.66
CA ARG A 351 4.31 7.93 16.11
C ARG A 351 4.12 9.11 15.17
N ASN A 352 4.44 8.95 13.89
CA ASN A 352 4.55 10.05 12.91
C ASN A 352 4.05 9.69 11.50
N ASP A 353 3.62 8.46 11.25
CA ASP A 353 3.06 8.08 9.95
C ASP A 353 1.61 8.56 9.80
N TYR A 354 1.31 9.35 8.78
CA TYR A 354 -0.06 9.76 8.45
C TYR A 354 -0.19 10.30 7.03
N ILE A 355 -1.42 10.34 6.53
CA ILE A 355 -1.77 10.99 5.27
C ILE A 355 -2.68 12.18 5.57
N GLU A 356 -2.46 13.28 4.87
CA GLU A 356 -3.17 14.53 5.06
C GLU A 356 -3.52 15.20 3.73
N GLU A 357 -4.77 15.62 3.58
CA GLU A 357 -5.19 16.43 2.44
C GLU A 357 -4.91 17.92 2.64
N ASP A 358 -4.79 18.64 1.52
CA ASP A 358 -4.62 20.10 1.48
C ASP A 358 -5.57 20.87 2.40
N TYR A 359 -5.03 21.94 2.99
CA TYR A 359 -5.80 22.85 3.84
C TYR A 359 -6.98 23.48 3.10
N GLY A 360 -8.16 23.46 3.73
CA GLY A 360 -9.39 24.01 3.15
C GLY A 360 -10.18 23.03 2.27
N THR A 361 -9.67 21.82 2.04
CA THR A 361 -10.41 20.78 1.32
C THR A 361 -11.57 20.25 2.16
N ASN A 362 -12.79 20.51 1.69
CA ASN A 362 -14.00 20.05 2.37
C ASN A 362 -14.43 18.68 1.84
N ILE A 363 -14.27 17.64 2.68
CA ILE A 363 -14.65 16.27 2.33
C ILE A 363 -15.97 15.89 3.00
N VAL A 364 -16.10 16.09 4.32
CA VAL A 364 -17.28 15.65 5.08
C VAL A 364 -18.11 16.80 5.68
N ASN A 365 -17.61 18.03 5.68
CA ASN A 365 -18.32 19.13 6.32
C ASN A 365 -19.57 19.55 5.52
N GLY A 366 -20.67 19.76 6.25
CA GLY A 366 -21.95 20.17 5.69
C GLY A 366 -22.78 19.05 5.07
N LEU A 367 -22.24 17.83 4.98
CA LEU A 367 -22.97 16.69 4.42
C LEU A 367 -24.15 16.28 5.32
N ALA A 368 -25.29 16.00 4.68
CA ALA A 368 -26.47 15.42 5.33
C ALA A 368 -26.36 13.90 5.50
N GLU A 369 -25.56 13.27 4.64
CA GLU A 369 -25.28 11.86 4.64
C GLU A 369 -23.80 11.64 4.34
N ALA A 370 -23.18 10.66 5.00
CA ALA A 370 -21.80 10.29 4.72
C ALA A 370 -21.55 8.84 5.09
N THR A 371 -20.61 8.19 4.40
CA THR A 371 -20.05 6.90 4.82
C THR A 371 -18.54 6.96 4.72
N MET A 372 -17.84 6.54 5.78
CA MET A 372 -16.39 6.34 5.76
C MET A 372 -16.11 4.87 6.05
N MET A 373 -15.20 4.25 5.30
CA MET A 373 -14.82 2.85 5.47
C MET A 373 -13.37 2.62 5.08
N ALA A 374 -12.74 1.63 5.72
CA ALA A 374 -11.37 1.22 5.46
C ALA A 374 -11.16 -0.24 5.91
N TRP A 375 -10.16 -0.90 5.36
CA TRP A 375 -9.56 -2.10 5.95
C TRP A 375 -8.45 -1.67 6.90
N ILE A 376 -8.40 -2.28 8.08
CA ILE A 376 -7.35 -2.04 9.07
C ILE A 376 -6.82 -3.36 9.64
N LYS A 377 -5.54 -3.43 9.97
CA LYS A 377 -4.92 -4.53 10.70
C LYS A 377 -4.15 -3.97 11.89
N LEU A 378 -4.69 -4.13 13.09
CA LEU A 378 -4.05 -3.58 14.29
C LEU A 378 -2.74 -4.32 14.58
N ASP A 379 -1.68 -3.56 14.83
CA ASP A 379 -0.39 -4.14 15.21
C ASP A 379 -0.49 -4.94 16.53
N SER A 380 0.37 -5.95 16.66
CA SER A 380 0.51 -6.78 17.85
C SER A 380 0.75 -5.98 19.14
N ASN A 381 1.37 -4.80 19.04
CA ASN A 381 1.66 -3.88 20.15
C ASN A 381 0.69 -2.70 20.24
N PHE A 382 -0.44 -2.70 19.54
CA PHE A 382 -1.46 -1.67 19.66
C PHE A 382 -2.00 -1.56 21.11
N LYS A 383 -1.73 -0.42 21.75
CA LYS A 383 -2.01 -0.17 23.18
C LYS A 383 -2.80 1.11 23.45
N GLU A 384 -2.53 2.17 22.70
CA GLU A 384 -3.14 3.48 22.88
C GLU A 384 -4.31 3.71 21.90
N ASP A 385 -4.96 4.86 22.00
CA ASP A 385 -5.94 5.28 21.00
C ASP A 385 -5.23 5.55 19.65
N GLY A 386 -5.87 5.24 18.53
CA GLY A 386 -5.32 5.43 17.19
C GLY A 386 -6.38 5.84 16.17
N ALA A 387 -6.17 6.95 15.47
CA ALA A 387 -7.10 7.53 14.51
C ALA A 387 -7.06 6.78 13.18
N ILE A 388 -8.22 6.44 12.63
CA ILE A 388 -8.29 5.78 11.33
C ILE A 388 -8.36 6.85 10.23
N MET A 389 -9.42 7.68 10.25
CA MET A 389 -9.64 8.70 9.22
C MET A 389 -10.67 9.76 9.63
N GLY A 390 -10.59 10.97 9.07
CA GLY A 390 -11.68 11.95 9.08
C GLY A 390 -11.26 13.41 9.27
N GLN A 391 -12.26 14.25 9.56
CA GLN A 391 -12.10 15.66 9.99
C GLN A 391 -12.69 15.81 11.40
N THR A 392 -12.34 16.87 12.14
CA THR A 392 -12.75 17.04 13.57
C THR A 392 -14.25 16.88 13.83
N ASN A 393 -15.09 17.28 12.87
CA ASN A 393 -16.56 17.14 12.97
C ASN A 393 -17.08 15.72 12.73
N PHE A 394 -16.30 14.85 12.11
CA PHE A 394 -16.66 13.48 11.78
C PHE A 394 -15.41 12.65 11.47
N TRP A 395 -14.99 11.83 12.43
CA TRP A 395 -13.81 10.97 12.28
C TRP A 395 -13.94 9.67 13.07
N MET A 396 -13.19 8.67 12.63
CA MET A 396 -13.22 7.30 13.12
C MET A 396 -11.88 6.94 13.76
N ARG A 397 -11.91 6.20 14.86
CA ARG A 397 -10.71 5.77 15.59
C ARG A 397 -10.90 4.43 16.29
N ILE A 398 -9.80 3.80 16.68
CA ILE A 398 -9.76 2.66 17.60
C ILE A 398 -9.29 3.16 18.95
N ASN A 399 -9.94 2.73 20.04
CA ASN A 399 -9.45 3.05 21.37
C ASN A 399 -8.39 2.04 21.86
N GLY A 400 -7.64 2.36 22.91
CA GLY A 400 -6.63 1.45 23.49
C GLY A 400 -7.18 0.09 23.96
N THR A 401 -8.51 -0.03 24.10
CA THR A 401 -9.18 -1.32 24.34
C THR A 401 -9.54 -2.08 23.06
N LYS A 402 -9.00 -1.70 21.90
CA LYS A 402 -9.24 -2.23 20.54
C LYS A 402 -10.70 -2.27 20.13
N ARG A 403 -11.44 -1.19 20.41
CA ARG A 403 -12.82 -1.01 19.97
C ARG A 403 -12.93 0.19 19.06
N LEU A 404 -13.71 0.00 17.99
CA LEU A 404 -14.10 1.08 17.09
C LEU A 404 -14.86 2.18 17.85
N ARG A 405 -14.57 3.44 17.52
CA ARG A 405 -15.25 4.63 18.03
C ARG A 405 -15.39 5.61 16.86
N VAL A 406 -16.46 6.38 16.87
CA VAL A 406 -16.62 7.54 15.99
C VAL A 406 -16.88 8.78 16.83
N GLU A 407 -16.23 9.86 16.46
CA GLU A 407 -16.48 11.20 16.97
C GLU A 407 -17.27 12.00 15.95
N ILE A 408 -18.33 12.66 16.42
CA ILE A 408 -19.22 13.46 15.59
C ILE A 408 -19.44 14.80 16.29
N GLN A 409 -19.46 15.90 15.54
CA GLN A 409 -19.80 17.24 16.04
C GLN A 409 -18.91 17.73 17.19
N ASP A 410 -17.58 17.53 17.09
CA ASP A 410 -16.60 17.99 18.08
C ASP A 410 -16.99 17.56 19.52
N ASP A 411 -17.07 16.25 19.79
CA ASP A 411 -17.16 15.55 21.11
C ASP A 411 -18.38 14.62 21.33
N ILE A 412 -19.30 14.45 20.36
CA ILE A 412 -20.31 13.39 20.47
C ILE A 412 -19.71 12.07 20.05
N SER A 413 -19.21 11.34 21.04
CA SER A 413 -18.62 10.03 20.84
C SER A 413 -19.67 8.93 20.84
N VAL A 414 -19.63 8.08 19.83
CA VAL A 414 -20.43 6.84 19.81
C VAL A 414 -19.54 5.67 20.17
N LEU A 415 -19.67 5.23 21.43
CA LEU A 415 -19.06 4.02 21.97
C LEU A 415 -20.17 3.10 22.48
N ALA A 416 -20.67 2.22 21.62
CA ALA A 416 -21.51 1.11 22.09
C ALA A 416 -20.61 -0.06 22.53
N ASN A 417 -21.17 -1.09 23.18
CA ASN A 417 -20.47 -2.34 23.52
C ASN A 417 -20.04 -3.12 22.26
N LEU A 418 -19.07 -2.58 21.54
CA LEU A 418 -18.59 -3.10 20.28
C LEU A 418 -17.64 -4.29 20.52
N PRO A 419 -17.58 -5.25 19.58
CA PRO A 419 -16.66 -6.36 19.67
C PRO A 419 -15.21 -5.86 19.69
N LEU A 420 -14.35 -6.61 20.36
CA LEU A 420 -12.91 -6.38 20.36
C LEU A 420 -12.35 -6.75 19.00
N LEU A 421 -11.54 -5.88 18.41
CA LEU A 421 -10.80 -6.19 17.18
C LEU A 421 -9.63 -7.11 17.51
N ILE A 422 -9.38 -8.07 16.62
CA ILE A 422 -8.30 -9.05 16.77
C ILE A 422 -7.02 -8.43 16.21
N LEU A 423 -5.93 -8.50 16.99
CA LEU A 423 -4.62 -8.02 16.56
C LEU A 423 -4.06 -8.89 15.42
N ASN A 424 -3.23 -8.31 14.55
CA ASN A 424 -2.64 -8.94 13.37
C ASN A 424 -3.66 -9.57 12.40
N LYS A 425 -4.93 -9.15 12.46
CA LYS A 425 -5.99 -9.64 11.57
C LYS A 425 -6.68 -8.50 10.85
N TRP A 426 -6.78 -8.60 9.52
CA TRP A 426 -7.51 -7.65 8.71
C TRP A 426 -8.97 -7.57 9.15
N THR A 427 -9.42 -6.35 9.40
CA THR A 427 -10.78 -6.04 9.83
C THR A 427 -11.28 -4.85 9.01
N HIS A 428 -12.41 -5.03 8.34
CA HIS A 428 -13.07 -3.92 7.67
C HIS A 428 -13.89 -3.12 8.69
N VAL A 429 -13.71 -1.82 8.75
CA VAL A 429 -14.45 -0.91 9.63
C VAL A 429 -15.19 0.13 8.80
N ALA A 430 -16.41 0.48 9.22
CA ALA A 430 -17.16 1.54 8.57
C ALA A 430 -18.10 2.27 9.52
N VAL A 431 -18.35 3.54 9.21
CA VAL A 431 -19.38 4.38 9.83
C VAL A 431 -20.29 4.97 8.75
N VAL A 432 -21.60 4.85 8.98
CA VAL A 432 -22.64 5.47 8.15
C VAL A 432 -23.36 6.53 8.97
N TYR A 433 -23.39 7.76 8.46
CA TYR A 433 -24.16 8.88 8.97
C TYR A 433 -25.35 9.19 8.04
N ASP A 434 -26.55 9.19 8.59
CA ASP A 434 -27.80 9.59 7.93
C ASP A 434 -28.50 10.63 8.81
N GLY A 435 -28.24 11.91 8.54
CA GLY A 435 -28.78 13.02 9.31
C GLY A 435 -30.30 13.19 9.20
N SER A 436 -30.91 12.58 8.18
CA SER A 436 -32.37 12.56 7.95
C SER A 436 -33.08 11.50 8.80
N ASN A 437 -32.36 10.44 9.19
CA ASN A 437 -32.90 9.37 10.00
C ASN A 437 -33.27 9.87 11.41
N THR A 438 -34.44 9.50 11.91
CA THR A 438 -34.87 9.89 13.26
C THR A 438 -34.61 8.80 14.31
N ILE A 439 -34.16 7.61 13.90
CA ILE A 439 -34.00 6.43 14.77
C ILE A 439 -32.56 5.89 14.72
N GLN A 440 -31.91 5.94 13.56
CA GLN A 440 -30.63 5.29 13.27
C GLN A 440 -29.68 6.24 12.52
N LYS A 441 -29.39 7.40 13.12
CA LYS A 441 -28.52 8.41 12.49
C LYS A 441 -27.09 7.94 12.28
N VAL A 442 -26.61 7.04 13.13
CA VAL A 442 -25.24 6.53 13.08
C VAL A 442 -25.29 5.01 13.13
N LYS A 443 -24.62 4.36 12.18
CA LYS A 443 -24.41 2.91 12.17
C LYS A 443 -22.93 2.62 12.08
N LEU A 444 -22.46 1.64 12.83
CA LEU A 444 -21.08 1.15 12.73
C LEU A 444 -21.09 -0.29 12.25
N TYR A 445 -20.12 -0.61 11.41
CA TYR A 445 -19.95 -1.93 10.83
C TYR A 445 -18.54 -2.46 11.08
N ILE A 446 -18.44 -3.75 11.37
CA ILE A 446 -17.18 -4.49 11.47
C ILE A 446 -17.31 -5.72 10.56
N ASN A 447 -16.37 -5.90 9.63
CA ASN A 447 -16.41 -6.95 8.60
C ASN A 447 -17.73 -6.98 7.82
N GLY A 448 -18.37 -5.82 7.60
CA GLY A 448 -19.69 -5.68 6.96
C GLY A 448 -20.89 -6.00 7.86
N GLU A 449 -20.66 -6.46 9.09
CA GLU A 449 -21.69 -6.73 10.08
C GLU A 449 -22.05 -5.44 10.82
N LYS A 450 -23.33 -5.08 10.82
CA LYS A 450 -23.80 -3.91 11.58
C LYS A 450 -23.76 -4.18 13.08
N VAL A 451 -22.71 -3.69 13.74
CA VAL A 451 -22.44 -3.89 15.17
C VAL A 451 -23.16 -2.87 16.06
N THR A 452 -23.52 -1.70 15.52
CA THR A 452 -24.38 -0.75 16.23
C THR A 452 -25.24 0.09 15.29
N SER A 453 -26.34 0.60 15.83
CA SER A 453 -27.22 1.56 15.17
C SER A 453 -27.89 2.43 16.23
N THR A 454 -27.65 3.73 16.20
CA THR A 454 -28.06 4.64 17.27
C THR A 454 -28.46 6.02 16.74
N ASN A 455 -29.16 6.79 17.58
CA ASN A 455 -29.44 8.20 17.39
C ASN A 455 -28.99 8.98 18.65
N PRO A 456 -27.68 9.25 18.79
CA PRO A 456 -27.14 9.98 19.93
C PRO A 456 -27.80 11.35 20.09
N ALA A 457 -28.13 11.72 21.33
CA ALA A 457 -28.74 13.01 21.63
C ALA A 457 -27.81 14.16 21.21
N GLY A 458 -28.39 15.20 20.60
CA GLY A 458 -27.63 16.37 20.16
C GLY A 458 -27.09 16.29 18.73
N ILE A 459 -27.09 15.12 18.08
CA ILE A 459 -26.64 15.00 16.68
C ILE A 459 -27.59 15.77 15.74
N LYS A 460 -27.03 16.78 15.08
CA LYS A 460 -27.64 17.59 14.00
C LYS A 460 -28.04 16.77 12.77
N SER A 461 -28.76 17.39 11.84
CA SER A 461 -29.18 16.81 10.55
C SER A 461 -28.12 16.91 9.46
N THR A 462 -27.05 17.66 9.70
CA THR A 462 -25.86 17.76 8.85
C THR A 462 -24.62 17.78 9.73
N ILE A 463 -23.49 17.32 9.18
CA ILE A 463 -22.17 17.49 9.79
C ILE A 463 -21.85 18.99 9.82
N PRO A 464 -21.40 19.58 10.95
CA PRO A 464 -21.07 21.00 11.04
C PRO A 464 -19.98 21.44 10.05
N THR A 465 -19.92 22.75 9.77
CA THR A 465 -19.02 23.34 8.75
C THR A 465 -17.91 24.21 9.34
N SER A 466 -17.73 24.26 10.65
CA SER A 466 -16.99 25.34 11.33
C SER A 466 -15.57 25.01 11.77
N SER A 467 -15.08 23.78 11.56
CA SER A 467 -13.68 23.43 11.82
C SER A 467 -12.96 23.18 10.50
N ASN A 468 -12.12 24.13 10.11
CA ASN A 468 -11.29 24.10 8.89
C ASN A 468 -10.09 23.18 9.10
N THR A 469 -10.36 21.92 9.43
CA THR A 469 -9.35 20.91 9.72
C THR A 469 -9.11 20.07 8.49
N LYS A 470 -7.85 19.73 8.25
CA LYS A 470 -7.47 18.87 7.13
C LYS A 470 -8.07 17.48 7.34
N PHE A 471 -8.42 16.80 6.25
CA PHE A 471 -8.81 15.40 6.33
C PHE A 471 -7.56 14.56 6.52
N ARG A 472 -7.52 13.74 7.56
CA ARG A 472 -6.36 12.91 7.90
C ARG A 472 -6.70 11.43 7.87
N ILE A 473 -5.69 10.61 7.60
CA ILE A 473 -5.69 9.15 7.74
C ILE A 473 -4.49 8.79 8.62
N GLY A 474 -4.68 7.96 9.65
CA GLY A 474 -3.60 7.56 10.57
C GLY A 474 -3.31 8.53 11.72
N ARG A 475 -3.85 9.75 11.70
CA ARG A 475 -3.65 10.78 12.75
C ARG A 475 -4.95 11.47 13.12
N ALA A 476 -5.11 11.84 14.40
CA ALA A 476 -6.27 12.62 14.82
C ALA A 476 -6.36 13.95 14.04
N PRO A 477 -7.55 14.30 13.53
CA PRO A 477 -7.76 15.61 12.92
C PRO A 477 -7.62 16.69 13.98
N SER A 478 -6.80 17.70 13.72
CA SER A 478 -6.55 18.84 14.59
C SER A 478 -6.64 20.15 13.80
N ASN A 479 -6.89 21.26 14.50
CA ASN A 479 -6.84 22.62 13.94
C ASN A 479 -5.48 23.31 14.18
N THR A 480 -4.56 22.65 14.88
CA THR A 480 -3.20 23.10 15.11
C THR A 480 -2.23 22.05 14.62
N ASP A 481 -1.40 22.41 13.65
CA ASP A 481 -0.31 21.58 13.12
C ASP A 481 0.89 21.64 14.09
N ILE A 482 0.67 21.17 15.33
CA ILE A 482 1.76 21.02 16.30
C ILE A 482 2.37 19.66 16.03
N TYR A 483 3.58 19.66 15.45
CA TYR A 483 4.39 18.48 15.14
C TYR A 483 4.60 17.57 16.37
N ASN A 484 4.60 18.14 17.58
CA ASN A 484 4.86 17.45 18.84
C ASN A 484 3.59 17.07 19.64
N THR A 485 2.57 16.50 19.01
CA THR A 485 1.52 15.82 19.78
C THR A 485 1.27 14.44 19.19
N THR A 486 1.65 13.40 19.93
CA THR A 486 1.37 11.97 19.66
C THR A 486 -0.13 11.64 19.80
N ALA A 487 -1.01 12.60 19.53
CA ALA A 487 -2.44 12.48 19.79
C ALA A 487 -3.06 11.51 18.77
N ASP A 488 -3.45 10.34 19.29
CA ASP A 488 -4.11 9.24 18.59
C ASP A 488 -3.48 8.86 17.24
N MET A 489 -2.17 8.59 17.21
CA MET A 489 -1.50 8.03 16.02
C MET A 489 -1.86 6.55 15.85
N PHE A 490 -2.17 6.14 14.63
CA PHE A 490 -2.53 4.76 14.35
C PHE A 490 -1.30 3.86 14.32
N LYS A 491 -1.41 2.66 14.92
CA LYS A 491 -0.37 1.64 14.84
C LYS A 491 -0.91 0.36 14.18
N GLY A 492 -0.35 -0.02 13.05
CA GLY A 492 -0.78 -1.15 12.25
C GLY A 492 -0.99 -0.76 10.80
N GLU A 493 -1.71 -1.58 10.04
CA GLU A 493 -1.83 -1.40 8.59
C GLU A 493 -3.20 -0.87 8.19
N MET A 494 -3.27 -0.13 7.10
CA MET A 494 -4.53 0.29 6.47
C MET A 494 -4.53 0.07 4.96
N ASP A 495 -5.72 -0.14 4.43
CA ASP A 495 -5.99 -0.24 3.01
C ASP A 495 -7.43 0.23 2.69
N GLU A 496 -7.71 0.54 1.42
CA GLU A 496 -9.04 0.77 0.85
C GLU A 496 -9.86 1.84 1.57
N VAL A 497 -9.24 2.98 1.80
CA VAL A 497 -9.90 4.12 2.44
C VAL A 497 -10.88 4.75 1.45
N ARG A 498 -12.16 4.70 1.79
CA ARG A 498 -13.26 5.20 0.94
C ARG A 498 -14.14 6.17 1.73
N VAL A 499 -14.52 7.26 1.08
CA VAL A 499 -15.47 8.25 1.60
C VAL A 499 -16.60 8.46 0.61
N PHE A 500 -17.84 8.36 1.07
CA PHE A 500 -19.04 8.62 0.29
C PHE A 500 -19.84 9.79 0.89
N ASN A 501 -20.46 10.62 0.05
CA ASN A 501 -21.44 11.63 0.46
C ASN A 501 -22.88 11.08 0.50
N LYS A 502 -23.01 9.79 0.79
CA LYS A 502 -24.26 9.03 0.83
C LYS A 502 -24.27 8.12 2.05
N ALA A 503 -25.46 7.90 2.61
CA ALA A 503 -25.67 6.89 3.63
C ALA A 503 -25.85 5.53 2.95
N LEU A 504 -24.79 4.73 2.91
CA LEU A 504 -24.84 3.42 2.26
C LEU A 504 -25.85 2.49 2.96
N THR A 505 -26.60 1.74 2.15
CA THR A 505 -27.44 0.66 2.67
C THR A 505 -26.60 -0.51 3.13
N ASP A 506 -27.17 -1.37 4.00
CA ASP A 506 -26.48 -2.58 4.49
C ASP A 506 -26.01 -3.47 3.30
N ASP A 507 -26.86 -3.61 2.27
CA ASP A 507 -26.57 -4.42 1.07
C ASP A 507 -25.47 -3.80 0.18
N GLU A 508 -25.51 -2.48 -0.03
CA GLU A 508 -24.46 -1.78 -0.79
C GLU A 508 -23.10 -1.93 -0.10
N LEU A 509 -23.04 -1.66 1.21
CA LEU A 509 -21.81 -1.77 1.99
C LEU A 509 -21.27 -3.21 1.96
N GLN A 510 -22.13 -4.20 2.23
CA GLN A 510 -21.74 -5.60 2.30
C GLN A 510 -21.17 -6.15 0.98
N LYS A 511 -21.71 -5.73 -0.17
CA LYS A 511 -21.18 -6.10 -1.49
C LYS A 511 -19.81 -5.50 -1.81
N MET A 512 -19.36 -4.50 -1.05
CA MET A 512 -18.08 -3.81 -1.27
C MET A 512 -16.97 -4.24 -0.31
N VAL A 513 -17.27 -5.01 0.73
CA VAL A 513 -16.29 -5.36 1.78
C VAL A 513 -15.12 -6.16 1.20
N TYR A 514 -15.42 -7.25 0.49
CA TYR A 514 -14.43 -8.25 0.06
C TYR A 514 -13.99 -8.07 -1.40
N GLN A 515 -13.97 -6.85 -1.90
CA GLN A 515 -13.45 -6.50 -3.22
C GLN A 515 -13.16 -5.00 -3.36
N GLU A 516 -12.26 -4.67 -4.27
CA GLU A 516 -12.04 -3.31 -4.76
C GLU A 516 -13.22 -2.81 -5.61
N LEU A 517 -13.35 -1.50 -5.75
CA LEU A 517 -14.27 -0.90 -6.72
C LEU A 517 -13.63 -0.79 -8.10
N ASN A 518 -14.42 -1.02 -9.12
CA ASN A 518 -13.98 -1.00 -10.52
C ASN A 518 -14.06 0.43 -11.09
N ASP A 519 -12.91 1.05 -11.31
CA ASP A 519 -12.71 2.37 -11.88
C ASP A 519 -13.22 2.49 -13.34
N VAL A 520 -13.02 1.46 -14.16
CA VAL A 520 -13.51 1.42 -15.56
C VAL A 520 -15.03 1.52 -15.64
N ASN A 521 -15.75 0.99 -14.65
CA ASN A 521 -17.20 1.03 -14.56
C ASN A 521 -17.73 2.19 -13.69
N GLY A 522 -16.93 3.24 -13.53
CA GLY A 522 -17.28 4.41 -12.74
C GLY A 522 -17.63 4.04 -11.30
N PHE A 523 -16.95 3.06 -10.72
CA PHE A 523 -17.05 2.61 -9.33
C PHE A 523 -18.41 2.05 -8.89
N ASN A 524 -19.31 1.72 -9.83
CA ASN A 524 -20.62 1.15 -9.48
C ASN A 524 -20.60 -0.38 -9.31
N SER A 525 -19.51 -1.04 -9.69
CA SER A 525 -19.29 -2.48 -9.57
C SER A 525 -17.96 -2.74 -8.86
N GLY A 526 -17.77 -3.97 -8.39
CA GLY A 526 -16.47 -4.38 -7.88
C GLY A 526 -15.57 -4.98 -8.96
N VAL A 527 -14.28 -5.10 -8.66
CA VAL A 527 -13.29 -5.71 -9.58
C VAL A 527 -13.50 -7.22 -9.70
N VAL A 528 -13.88 -7.88 -8.61
CA VAL A 528 -14.07 -9.34 -8.58
C VAL A 528 -15.41 -9.72 -9.18
N ILE A 529 -16.51 -9.11 -8.72
CA ILE A 529 -17.87 -9.44 -9.18
C ILE A 529 -18.26 -8.46 -10.29
N PRO A 530 -18.43 -8.93 -11.54
CA PRO A 530 -18.67 -8.08 -12.71
C PRO A 530 -20.13 -7.62 -12.80
N ARG A 531 -20.68 -7.08 -11.70
CA ARG A 531 -22.06 -6.64 -11.60
C ARG A 531 -22.16 -5.39 -10.73
N ASP A 532 -23.03 -4.47 -11.14
CA ASP A 532 -23.30 -3.26 -10.39
C ASP A 532 -23.81 -3.58 -8.98
N ILE A 533 -23.09 -3.09 -7.98
CA ILE A 533 -23.50 -3.05 -6.57
C ILE A 533 -24.77 -2.21 -6.47
N SER A 534 -24.73 -1.00 -7.03
CA SER A 534 -25.84 -0.05 -7.12
C SER A 534 -25.45 1.08 -8.09
N PRO A 535 -26.40 1.65 -8.84
CA PRO A 535 -26.12 2.66 -9.88
C PRO A 535 -25.73 4.04 -9.31
N THR A 536 -25.67 4.17 -7.99
CA THR A 536 -25.43 5.46 -7.31
C THR A 536 -24.14 5.48 -6.50
N ILE A 537 -23.40 4.38 -6.42
CA ILE A 537 -22.19 4.31 -5.58
C ILE A 537 -21.14 5.28 -6.10
N GLY A 538 -20.74 5.14 -7.36
CA GLY A 538 -19.63 5.92 -7.92
C GLY A 538 -19.90 7.41 -7.99
N ALA A 539 -21.14 7.81 -8.31
CA ALA A 539 -21.52 9.22 -8.31
C ALA A 539 -21.50 9.87 -6.91
N ASN A 540 -21.46 9.06 -5.84
CA ASN A 540 -21.40 9.52 -4.47
C ASN A 540 -20.04 9.20 -3.80
N LEU A 541 -19.09 8.62 -4.53
CA LEU A 541 -17.73 8.38 -4.03
C LEU A 541 -16.94 9.70 -4.11
N VAL A 542 -16.50 10.19 -2.95
CA VAL A 542 -15.83 11.49 -2.79
C VAL A 542 -14.32 11.34 -2.68
N ARG A 543 -13.85 10.26 -2.05
CA ARG A 543 -12.45 9.87 -1.97
C ARG A 543 -12.31 8.37 -2.06
N TYR A 544 -11.25 7.94 -2.73
CA TYR A 544 -10.85 6.55 -2.75
C TYR A 544 -9.32 6.45 -2.83
N TYR A 545 -8.70 6.11 -1.71
CA TYR A 545 -7.28 5.76 -1.65
C TYR A 545 -7.17 4.25 -1.48
N ARG A 546 -6.71 3.58 -2.53
CA ARG A 546 -6.42 2.13 -2.52
C ARG A 546 -5.09 1.79 -1.85
N MET A 547 -4.31 2.80 -1.41
CA MET A 547 -2.98 2.58 -0.82
C MET A 547 -2.06 1.71 -1.71
N ASP A 548 -2.18 1.88 -3.03
CA ASP A 548 -1.48 1.06 -4.03
C ASP A 548 -0.85 1.87 -5.18
N VAL A 549 -1.02 3.20 -5.18
CA VAL A 549 -0.42 4.09 -6.17
C VAL A 549 0.07 5.39 -5.51
N TYR A 550 1.34 5.70 -5.71
CA TYR A 550 2.06 6.84 -5.11
C TYR A 550 2.92 7.55 -6.17
N LYS A 551 2.98 8.87 -6.09
CA LYS A 551 4.01 9.67 -6.77
C LYS A 551 4.61 10.61 -5.75
N ASN A 552 5.89 10.43 -5.47
CA ASN A 552 6.54 11.05 -4.34
C ASN A 552 5.74 10.78 -3.05
N ASP A 553 5.53 11.83 -2.27
CA ASP A 553 4.70 11.88 -1.09
C ASP A 553 3.19 11.94 -1.36
N ILE A 554 2.68 11.77 -2.58
CA ILE A 554 1.23 11.90 -2.86
C ILE A 554 0.58 10.52 -3.05
N ALA A 555 -0.41 10.22 -2.20
CA ALA A 555 -1.32 9.09 -2.38
C ALA A 555 -2.44 9.43 -3.36
N ASP A 556 -2.61 8.60 -4.40
CA ASP A 556 -3.57 8.85 -5.47
C ASP A 556 -5.02 8.77 -4.99
N ASN A 557 -5.82 9.80 -5.28
CA ASN A 557 -7.26 9.76 -5.10
C ASN A 557 -7.92 9.34 -6.41
N LEU A 558 -8.26 8.06 -6.53
CA LEU A 558 -8.83 7.47 -7.76
C LEU A 558 -10.18 8.04 -8.21
N THR A 559 -10.80 8.94 -7.44
CA THR A 559 -11.96 9.69 -7.93
C THR A 559 -11.59 10.73 -8.98
N THR A 560 -10.32 11.09 -9.11
CA THR A 560 -9.76 11.90 -10.21
C THR A 560 -9.30 10.97 -11.35
N SER A 561 -9.27 11.48 -12.58
CA SER A 561 -8.89 10.68 -13.76
C SER A 561 -7.41 10.72 -14.09
N ILE A 562 -6.65 11.58 -13.39
CA ILE A 562 -5.22 11.82 -13.60
C ILE A 562 -4.59 11.64 -12.23
N PHE A 563 -3.41 11.02 -12.23
CA PHE A 563 -2.61 10.88 -11.03
C PHE A 563 -2.38 12.24 -10.35
N ASP A 564 -2.61 12.30 -9.04
CA ASP A 564 -2.41 13.52 -8.26
C ASP A 564 -0.91 13.78 -7.98
N VAL A 565 -0.38 14.96 -8.32
CA VAL A 565 1.03 15.32 -8.08
C VAL A 565 1.14 16.70 -7.46
N GLY A 566 2.04 16.86 -6.47
CA GLY A 566 2.34 18.12 -5.77
C GLY A 566 1.24 18.72 -4.88
N SER A 567 -0.03 18.38 -5.14
CA SER A 567 -1.19 18.73 -4.30
C SER A 567 -2.08 17.51 -4.16
N GLY A 568 -2.70 17.30 -3.00
CA GLY A 568 -3.54 16.14 -2.75
C GLY A 568 -3.37 15.59 -1.34
N ALA A 569 -3.42 14.26 -1.22
CA ALA A 569 -3.25 13.55 0.03
C ALA A 569 -1.76 13.26 0.28
N LYS A 570 -1.06 14.20 0.91
CA LYS A 570 0.36 14.09 1.25
C LYS A 570 0.59 13.05 2.34
N MET A 571 1.53 12.17 2.10
CA MET A 571 2.03 11.10 2.96
C MET A 571 3.21 11.66 3.76
N TYR A 572 3.32 11.23 5.02
CA TYR A 572 4.39 11.64 5.91
C TYR A 572 5.00 10.39 6.55
N ASN A 573 6.32 10.22 6.37
CA ASN A 573 7.18 9.28 7.10
C ASN A 573 6.86 7.79 6.89
N PHE A 574 6.27 7.40 5.75
CA PHE A 574 6.00 5.98 5.52
C PHE A 574 7.27 5.26 5.09
N LYS A 575 7.72 4.27 5.87
CA LYS A 575 8.88 3.44 5.51
C LYS A 575 8.46 2.03 5.10
N ASN A 576 7.47 1.50 5.82
CA ASN A 576 7.03 0.11 5.64
C ASN A 576 5.80 0.03 4.73
N ILE A 577 6.05 -0.34 3.48
CA ILE A 577 5.02 -0.60 2.47
C ILE A 577 5.06 -2.09 2.09
N TYR A 578 3.91 -2.74 2.03
CA TYR A 578 3.84 -4.19 1.88
C TYR A 578 2.91 -4.61 0.74
N PRO A 579 3.12 -5.80 0.13
CA PRO A 579 2.19 -6.33 -0.86
C PRO A 579 0.77 -6.48 -0.30
N GLN A 580 -0.22 -6.10 -1.09
CA GLN A 580 -1.61 -6.10 -0.66
C GLN A 580 -2.10 -7.49 -0.20
N THR A 581 -2.77 -7.53 0.95
CA THR A 581 -3.41 -8.74 1.47
C THR A 581 -4.88 -8.55 1.86
N ALA A 582 -5.45 -7.36 1.66
CA ALA A 582 -6.87 -7.00 1.71
C ALA A 582 -7.11 -5.83 0.72
N PRO A 583 -8.29 -5.60 0.14
CA PRO A 583 -9.49 -6.39 0.25
C PRO A 583 -9.34 -7.60 -0.67
N LEU A 584 -9.56 -8.80 -0.17
CA LEU A 584 -9.57 -9.98 -1.01
C LEU A 584 -10.94 -10.63 -0.96
N PRO A 585 -11.39 -11.25 -2.06
CA PRO A 585 -12.29 -12.38 -1.89
C PRO A 585 -11.55 -13.47 -1.10
N TYR A 586 -12.28 -14.30 -0.38
CA TYR A 586 -11.68 -15.49 0.24
C TYR A 586 -11.23 -16.44 -0.87
N GLU A 587 -9.92 -16.61 -1.04
CA GLU A 587 -9.34 -17.50 -2.05
C GLU A 587 -8.73 -18.75 -1.43
N THR A 588 -8.91 -19.89 -2.10
CA THR A 588 -8.24 -21.14 -1.69
C THR A 588 -6.85 -21.21 -2.30
N LYS A 589 -5.86 -21.71 -1.52
CA LYS A 589 -4.49 -21.98 -2.00
C LYS A 589 -4.15 -23.47 -2.11
N ALA A 590 -4.89 -24.33 -1.42
CA ALA A 590 -4.64 -25.77 -1.37
C ALA A 590 -5.93 -26.58 -1.28
N ASP A 591 -5.85 -27.84 -1.70
CA ASP A 591 -6.95 -28.78 -1.53
C ASP A 591 -7.14 -29.10 -0.05
N GLY A 592 -8.38 -29.23 0.42
CA GLY A 592 -8.65 -29.47 1.83
C GLY A 592 -10.09 -29.28 2.27
N ASP A 593 -10.30 -29.27 3.59
CA ASP A 593 -11.58 -28.90 4.17
C ASP A 593 -11.72 -27.37 4.25
N TRP A 594 -12.93 -26.85 4.04
CA TRP A 594 -13.26 -25.43 4.18
C TRP A 594 -12.87 -24.88 5.56
N SER A 595 -13.01 -25.68 6.61
CA SER A 595 -12.71 -25.25 7.99
C SER A 595 -11.22 -25.31 8.33
N ASN A 596 -10.38 -25.82 7.42
CA ASN A 596 -8.93 -25.86 7.61
C ASN A 596 -8.29 -24.58 7.07
N THR A 597 -7.63 -23.83 7.93
CA THR A 597 -6.96 -22.57 7.59
C THR A 597 -5.91 -22.73 6.50
N THR A 598 -5.21 -23.88 6.44
CA THR A 598 -4.17 -24.11 5.42
C THR A 598 -4.73 -24.22 4.00
N SER A 599 -6.05 -24.40 3.84
CA SER A 599 -6.72 -24.42 2.54
C SER A 599 -6.83 -23.02 1.92
N TRP A 600 -6.68 -21.96 2.71
CA TRP A 600 -6.97 -20.59 2.32
C TRP A 600 -5.71 -19.75 2.20
N LEU A 601 -5.73 -18.80 1.27
CA LEU A 601 -4.69 -17.79 1.12
C LEU A 601 -4.77 -16.77 2.27
N HIS A 602 -3.62 -16.27 2.71
CA HIS A 602 -3.48 -15.27 3.79
C HIS A 602 -4.11 -15.67 5.14
N GLU A 603 -4.08 -16.95 5.48
CA GLU A 603 -4.65 -17.46 6.75
C GLU A 603 -3.95 -16.90 8.01
N ASP A 604 -2.73 -16.41 7.85
CA ASP A 604 -1.90 -15.76 8.84
C ASP A 604 -2.43 -14.38 9.24
N VAL A 605 -3.03 -13.63 8.30
CA VAL A 605 -3.57 -12.28 8.53
C VAL A 605 -5.09 -12.16 8.40
N TRP A 606 -5.79 -13.21 8.01
CA TRP A 606 -7.25 -13.24 8.00
C TRP A 606 -7.85 -14.10 9.11
N ASP A 607 -9.00 -13.70 9.63
CA ASP A 607 -9.73 -14.46 10.64
C ASP A 607 -10.58 -15.57 10.00
N ILE A 608 -9.90 -16.54 9.39
CA ILE A 608 -10.52 -17.67 8.69
C ILE A 608 -10.99 -18.76 9.69
N ALA A 609 -10.32 -18.86 10.84
CA ALA A 609 -10.52 -19.95 11.79
C ALA A 609 -11.74 -19.76 12.70
N SER A 610 -12.16 -18.52 12.98
CA SER A 610 -13.24 -18.24 13.93
C SER A 610 -14.64 -18.43 13.33
N GLU A 611 -14.75 -18.47 12.00
CA GLU A 611 -16.02 -18.45 11.26
C GLU A 611 -16.18 -19.73 10.44
N ALA A 612 -16.55 -20.84 11.09
CA ALA A 612 -16.80 -22.13 10.43
C ALA A 612 -17.85 -22.09 9.30
N THR A 613 -18.62 -20.99 9.18
CA THR A 613 -19.65 -20.78 8.15
C THR A 613 -19.47 -19.50 7.32
N ASN A 614 -18.32 -18.82 7.43
CA ASN A 614 -18.01 -17.51 6.83
C ASN A 614 -19.08 -16.41 7.08
N LYS A 615 -18.75 -15.15 6.75
CA LYS A 615 -19.75 -14.07 6.75
C LYS A 615 -20.73 -14.24 5.59
N ASP A 616 -22.01 -13.94 5.82
CA ASP A 616 -23.09 -14.09 4.84
C ASP A 616 -22.85 -13.34 3.51
N TRP A 617 -22.08 -12.25 3.57
CA TRP A 617 -21.71 -11.42 2.43
C TRP A 617 -20.29 -11.64 1.92
N ALA A 618 -19.66 -12.76 2.30
CA ALA A 618 -18.38 -13.16 1.75
C ALA A 618 -18.45 -13.31 0.23
N ILE A 619 -17.37 -12.91 -0.42
CA ILE A 619 -17.06 -13.29 -1.80
C ILE A 619 -16.01 -14.39 -1.70
N VAL A 620 -16.29 -15.55 -2.31
CA VAL A 620 -15.43 -16.74 -2.21
C VAL A 620 -15.01 -17.19 -3.60
N HIS A 621 -13.72 -17.45 -3.79
CA HIS A 621 -13.14 -17.98 -5.02
C HIS A 621 -12.43 -19.32 -4.75
N ILE A 622 -13.06 -20.38 -5.23
CA ILE A 622 -12.58 -21.76 -5.12
C ILE A 622 -11.66 -22.08 -6.30
N LYS A 623 -10.35 -22.10 -6.02
CA LYS A 623 -9.24 -22.40 -6.94
C LYS A 623 -8.66 -23.80 -6.71
N ASN A 624 -9.16 -24.51 -5.71
CA ASN A 624 -8.72 -25.83 -5.25
C ASN A 624 -9.91 -26.75 -4.96
N ASN A 625 -9.65 -28.04 -4.74
CA ASN A 625 -10.70 -28.98 -4.36
C ASN A 625 -11.01 -28.83 -2.87
N ILE A 626 -12.22 -28.35 -2.56
CA ILE A 626 -12.66 -28.09 -1.19
C ILE A 626 -13.80 -29.01 -0.80
N THR A 627 -13.75 -29.53 0.41
CA THR A 627 -14.88 -30.22 1.05
C THR A 627 -15.40 -29.43 2.23
N THR A 628 -16.69 -29.55 2.54
CA THR A 628 -17.25 -29.01 3.79
C THR A 628 -18.40 -29.87 4.27
N SER A 629 -18.58 -29.93 5.59
CA SER A 629 -19.75 -30.51 6.26
C SER A 629 -20.60 -29.45 6.99
N ASN A 630 -20.38 -28.18 6.66
CA ASN A 630 -21.09 -27.03 7.23
C ASN A 630 -22.01 -26.39 6.18
N ARG A 631 -22.93 -25.55 6.67
CA ARG A 631 -23.70 -24.65 5.80
C ARG A 631 -22.86 -23.42 5.48
N HIS A 632 -23.01 -22.88 4.28
CA HIS A 632 -22.32 -21.67 3.85
C HIS A 632 -23.28 -20.72 3.15
N ASN A 633 -23.09 -19.42 3.36
CA ASN A 633 -23.82 -18.37 2.66
C ASN A 633 -22.82 -17.41 2.03
N THR A 634 -23.05 -17.04 0.77
CA THR A 634 -22.12 -16.21 0.00
C THR A 634 -22.90 -15.15 -0.76
N THR A 635 -22.29 -13.98 -0.92
CA THR A 635 -22.78 -12.96 -1.86
C THR A 635 -22.19 -13.20 -3.24
N GLY A 636 -20.90 -13.54 -3.32
CA GLY A 636 -20.25 -14.01 -4.53
C GLY A 636 -19.65 -15.40 -4.33
N LEU A 637 -19.88 -16.32 -5.26
CA LEU A 637 -19.19 -17.62 -5.29
C LEU A 637 -18.65 -17.86 -6.69
N ILE A 638 -17.34 -18.09 -6.79
CA ILE A 638 -16.64 -18.41 -8.02
C ILE A 638 -15.98 -19.76 -7.83
N ILE A 639 -16.14 -20.66 -8.80
CA ILE A 639 -15.48 -21.96 -8.82
C ILE A 639 -14.77 -22.14 -10.14
N ASP A 640 -13.44 -22.19 -10.10
CA ASP A 640 -12.62 -22.31 -11.29
C ASP A 640 -12.84 -23.63 -12.03
N ALA A 641 -12.62 -23.58 -13.34
CA ALA A 641 -12.61 -24.76 -14.18
C ALA A 641 -11.72 -25.86 -13.57
N THR A 642 -12.18 -27.12 -13.65
CA THR A 642 -11.54 -28.31 -13.06
C THR A 642 -11.53 -28.41 -11.53
N LYS A 643 -12.04 -27.40 -10.79
CA LYS A 643 -12.10 -27.41 -9.32
C LYS A 643 -13.47 -27.86 -8.83
N LYS A 644 -13.50 -28.39 -7.61
CA LYS A 644 -14.70 -28.99 -7.03
C LYS A 644 -14.94 -28.48 -5.62
N LEU A 645 -16.17 -28.06 -5.33
CA LEU A 645 -16.67 -27.80 -3.97
C LEU A 645 -17.68 -28.90 -3.59
N SER A 646 -17.30 -29.79 -2.68
CA SER A 646 -18.17 -30.87 -2.17
C SER A 646 -18.82 -30.47 -0.84
N ILE A 647 -20.15 -30.47 -0.83
CA ILE A 647 -21.00 -30.19 0.33
C ILE A 647 -21.56 -31.51 0.86
N LYS A 648 -21.16 -31.88 2.08
CA LYS A 648 -21.50 -33.16 2.70
C LYS A 648 -22.57 -33.02 3.77
N THR A 649 -23.21 -34.14 4.14
CA THR A 649 -24.05 -34.26 5.35
C THR A 649 -25.31 -33.39 5.34
N SER A 650 -25.99 -33.33 4.19
CA SER A 650 -27.28 -32.64 4.02
C SER A 650 -27.25 -31.17 4.44
N LYS A 651 -26.40 -30.37 3.79
CA LYS A 651 -26.20 -28.94 4.10
C LYS A 651 -26.68 -28.00 3.00
N GLU A 652 -26.99 -26.78 3.41
CA GLU A 652 -27.32 -25.68 2.51
C GLU A 652 -26.03 -24.95 2.09
N LEU A 653 -25.86 -24.78 0.78
CA LEU A 653 -24.97 -23.80 0.18
C LEU A 653 -25.85 -22.69 -0.42
N LYS A 654 -25.81 -21.51 0.17
CA LYS A 654 -26.62 -20.37 -0.25
C LYS A 654 -25.77 -19.34 -0.99
N ASN A 655 -26.27 -18.86 -2.12
CA ASN A 655 -25.68 -17.74 -2.87
C ASN A 655 -26.73 -16.66 -3.10
N THR A 656 -26.41 -15.41 -2.75
CA THR A 656 -27.40 -14.34 -2.74
C THR A 656 -27.34 -13.44 -3.97
N TRP A 657 -26.22 -13.32 -4.67
CA TRP A 657 -26.07 -12.28 -5.70
C TRP A 657 -25.35 -12.74 -6.99
N TYR A 658 -24.22 -13.44 -6.89
CA TYR A 658 -23.46 -13.85 -8.07
C TYR A 658 -22.83 -15.24 -7.90
N LEU A 659 -23.05 -16.12 -8.89
CA LEU A 659 -22.44 -17.43 -9.00
C LEU A 659 -21.74 -17.57 -10.37
N GLU A 660 -20.42 -17.74 -10.32
CA GLU A 660 -19.60 -18.22 -11.45
C GLU A 660 -19.27 -19.69 -11.21
N LEU A 661 -19.74 -20.58 -12.08
CA LEU A 661 -19.58 -22.01 -11.95
C LEU A 661 -18.89 -22.58 -13.18
N ASP A 662 -17.57 -22.57 -13.20
CA ASP A 662 -16.76 -23.21 -14.25
C ASP A 662 -16.29 -24.61 -13.86
N GLY A 663 -16.12 -24.85 -12.57
CA GLY A 663 -15.85 -26.15 -11.99
C GLY A 663 -17.12 -26.93 -11.66
N ALA A 664 -17.12 -27.58 -10.50
CA ALA A 664 -18.23 -28.39 -10.03
C ALA A 664 -18.63 -28.08 -8.58
N ILE A 665 -19.93 -28.09 -8.30
CA ILE A 665 -20.45 -28.22 -6.93
C ILE A 665 -21.03 -29.62 -6.80
N ASP A 666 -20.62 -30.35 -5.78
CA ASP A 666 -21.14 -31.68 -5.48
C ASP A 666 -21.94 -31.66 -4.19
N LEU A 667 -23.24 -31.87 -4.33
CA LEU A 667 -24.21 -31.84 -3.26
C LEU A 667 -24.51 -33.29 -2.86
N GLU A 668 -23.78 -33.77 -1.84
CA GLU A 668 -23.94 -35.11 -1.31
C GLU A 668 -25.17 -35.20 -0.38
N ASP A 669 -25.80 -36.37 -0.32
CA ASP A 669 -26.99 -36.66 0.49
C ASP A 669 -28.19 -35.76 0.12
N GLU A 670 -28.74 -35.01 1.10
CA GLU A 670 -29.85 -34.06 0.87
C GLU A 670 -29.36 -32.61 0.77
N SER A 671 -28.08 -32.39 0.45
CA SER A 671 -27.50 -31.05 0.35
C SER A 671 -28.12 -30.25 -0.81
N GLN A 672 -28.16 -28.92 -0.67
CA GLN A 672 -28.85 -28.05 -1.62
C GLN A 672 -28.06 -26.79 -1.93
N LEU A 673 -28.04 -26.41 -3.21
CA LEU A 673 -27.71 -25.06 -3.66
C LEU A 673 -28.99 -24.22 -3.63
N VAL A 674 -28.97 -23.10 -2.89
CA VAL A 674 -30.08 -22.16 -2.77
C VAL A 674 -29.66 -20.80 -3.31
N GLN A 675 -30.28 -20.38 -4.42
CA GLN A 675 -30.07 -19.07 -5.03
C GLN A 675 -31.24 -18.14 -4.70
N THR A 676 -30.95 -16.89 -4.31
CA THR A 676 -32.02 -15.90 -4.06
C THR A 676 -32.51 -15.25 -5.35
N LYS A 677 -33.59 -14.47 -5.28
CA LYS A 677 -34.13 -13.72 -6.43
C LYS A 677 -33.13 -12.75 -7.09
N GLU A 678 -32.14 -12.27 -6.33
CA GLU A 678 -31.12 -11.37 -6.84
C GLU A 678 -29.89 -12.12 -7.40
N SER A 679 -29.77 -13.42 -7.08
CA SER A 679 -28.66 -14.26 -7.50
C SER A 679 -28.76 -14.58 -8.99
N ILE A 680 -27.64 -14.41 -9.67
CA ILE A 680 -27.47 -14.86 -11.05
C ILE A 680 -26.47 -16.01 -11.08
N LEU A 681 -26.69 -16.95 -11.99
CA LEU A 681 -25.68 -17.85 -12.49
C LEU A 681 -25.18 -17.25 -13.79
N ASP A 682 -23.88 -17.00 -13.91
CA ASP A 682 -23.33 -16.37 -15.10
C ASP A 682 -23.53 -17.24 -16.36
N GLN A 683 -23.77 -16.59 -17.51
CA GLN A 683 -23.96 -17.28 -18.78
C GLN A 683 -22.71 -18.03 -19.22
N ASP A 684 -21.52 -17.50 -18.92
CA ASP A 684 -20.24 -18.04 -19.37
C ASP A 684 -19.79 -19.23 -18.52
N SER A 685 -20.37 -19.40 -17.33
CA SER A 685 -20.18 -20.55 -16.43
C SER A 685 -20.29 -21.88 -17.15
N GLY A 686 -19.17 -22.56 -17.40
CA GLY A 686 -19.12 -23.82 -18.18
C GLY A 686 -19.23 -25.10 -17.35
N GLY A 687 -19.33 -24.96 -16.03
CA GLY A 687 -19.37 -26.02 -15.04
C GLY A 687 -20.76 -26.58 -14.77
N TYR A 688 -20.88 -27.32 -13.67
CA TYR A 688 -22.11 -28.04 -13.34
C TYR A 688 -22.27 -28.28 -11.84
N ILE A 689 -23.48 -28.64 -11.44
CA ILE A 689 -23.71 -29.27 -10.13
C ILE A 689 -23.96 -30.76 -10.29
N GLU A 690 -23.48 -31.54 -9.33
CA GLU A 690 -23.91 -32.91 -9.05
C GLU A 690 -24.83 -32.84 -7.83
N ARG A 691 -26.04 -33.39 -7.95
CA ARG A 691 -27.01 -33.42 -6.85
C ARG A 691 -27.53 -34.82 -6.65
N ASP A 692 -27.25 -35.37 -5.48
CA ASP A 692 -27.85 -36.61 -5.01
C ASP A 692 -29.36 -36.47 -4.83
N GLN A 693 -30.07 -37.55 -5.18
CA GLN A 693 -31.52 -37.60 -5.06
C GLN A 693 -32.01 -39.04 -4.89
N GLN A 694 -32.77 -39.30 -3.83
CA GLN A 694 -33.26 -40.65 -3.52
C GLN A 694 -34.72 -40.86 -3.94
N GLY A 695 -34.95 -41.85 -4.80
CA GLY A 695 -36.28 -42.36 -5.14
C GLY A 695 -36.57 -43.71 -4.51
N THR A 696 -37.80 -44.19 -4.64
CA THR A 696 -38.14 -45.58 -4.31
C THR A 696 -37.58 -46.53 -5.38
N ALA A 697 -36.96 -47.62 -4.94
CA ALA A 697 -36.37 -48.64 -5.80
C ALA A 697 -37.40 -49.67 -6.31
N ASN A 698 -38.57 -49.75 -5.67
CA ASN A 698 -39.64 -50.67 -6.04
C ASN A 698 -40.19 -50.36 -7.46
N SER A 699 -40.15 -51.34 -8.36
CA SER A 699 -40.59 -51.18 -9.76
C SER A 699 -42.10 -51.12 -9.96
N PHE A 700 -42.90 -51.25 -8.91
CA PHE A 700 -44.36 -51.10 -8.92
C PHE A 700 -44.81 -49.74 -8.37
N ASN A 701 -43.86 -48.93 -7.85
CA ASN A 701 -44.13 -47.57 -7.39
C ASN A 701 -43.65 -46.52 -8.41
N TYR A 702 -44.29 -45.36 -8.41
CA TYR A 702 -43.86 -44.20 -9.21
C TYR A 702 -43.11 -43.19 -8.34
N ASN A 703 -41.99 -42.74 -8.88
CA ASN A 703 -41.29 -41.54 -8.44
C ASN A 703 -41.74 -40.36 -9.32
N TYR A 704 -41.87 -39.18 -8.71
CA TYR A 704 -42.28 -37.94 -9.36
C TYR A 704 -41.14 -36.94 -9.25
N TRP A 705 -40.64 -36.47 -10.39
CA TRP A 705 -39.45 -35.66 -10.46
C TRP A 705 -39.64 -34.43 -11.32
N SER A 706 -38.82 -33.42 -11.08
CA SER A 706 -38.50 -32.37 -12.04
C SER A 706 -37.01 -32.10 -11.92
N SER A 707 -36.35 -31.75 -13.01
CA SER A 707 -34.91 -31.50 -12.95
C SER A 707 -34.61 -30.13 -12.33
N SER A 708 -33.66 -30.11 -11.39
CA SER A 708 -33.04 -28.87 -10.91
C SER A 708 -31.89 -28.37 -11.80
N VAL A 709 -31.54 -29.13 -12.84
CA VAL A 709 -30.44 -28.83 -13.76
C VAL A 709 -30.89 -28.90 -15.22
N GLY A 710 -30.24 -28.11 -16.08
CA GLY A 710 -30.32 -28.18 -17.52
C GLY A 710 -29.01 -28.70 -18.14
N PRO A 711 -28.87 -28.63 -19.48
CA PRO A 711 -27.65 -29.00 -20.18
C PRO A 711 -26.47 -28.13 -19.75
N ILE A 712 -25.30 -28.76 -19.65
CA ILE A 712 -24.03 -28.05 -19.41
C ILE A 712 -23.72 -27.21 -20.65
N SER A 713 -23.47 -25.91 -20.44
CA SER A 713 -23.22 -24.91 -21.47
C SER A 713 -22.40 -23.77 -20.85
N GLY A 714 -21.76 -22.94 -21.67
CA GLY A 714 -20.85 -21.89 -21.21
C GLY A 714 -19.49 -22.03 -21.88
N THR A 715 -18.60 -21.07 -21.65
CA THR A 715 -17.25 -21.02 -22.24
C THR A 715 -16.15 -21.35 -21.24
N SER A 716 -16.48 -21.43 -19.95
CA SER A 716 -15.49 -21.50 -18.86
C SER A 716 -14.53 -20.32 -18.80
N ALA A 717 -14.93 -19.18 -19.40
CA ALA A 717 -14.25 -17.92 -19.26
C ALA A 717 -14.82 -17.16 -18.06
N ARG A 718 -14.04 -16.22 -17.52
CA ARG A 718 -14.52 -15.32 -16.47
C ARG A 718 -15.80 -14.62 -16.93
N GLY A 719 -16.86 -14.75 -16.14
CA GLY A 719 -18.18 -14.19 -16.45
C GLY A 719 -18.21 -12.68 -16.56
N THR A 720 -19.30 -12.21 -17.14
CA THR A 720 -19.53 -10.80 -17.50
C THR A 720 -20.68 -10.17 -16.72
N GLY A 721 -21.23 -10.89 -15.73
CA GLY A 721 -22.39 -10.46 -14.97
C GLY A 721 -23.72 -10.68 -15.70
N ILE A 722 -23.68 -11.35 -16.85
CA ILE A 722 -24.87 -11.60 -17.66
C ILE A 722 -25.51 -12.92 -17.19
N PRO A 723 -26.80 -12.92 -16.79
CA PRO A 723 -27.46 -14.13 -16.33
C PRO A 723 -27.58 -15.19 -17.43
N SER A 724 -27.30 -16.44 -17.07
CA SER A 724 -27.57 -17.61 -17.90
C SER A 724 -29.07 -17.81 -18.18
N THR A 725 -29.35 -18.50 -19.29
CA THR A 725 -30.71 -18.91 -19.66
C THR A 725 -30.93 -20.40 -19.42
N ASN A 726 -32.12 -20.77 -18.95
CA ASN A 726 -32.47 -22.18 -18.75
C ASN A 726 -32.93 -22.82 -20.06
N ALA A 727 -32.21 -23.86 -20.53
CA ALA A 727 -32.55 -24.62 -21.73
C ALA A 727 -33.33 -25.91 -21.41
N SER A 728 -34.03 -26.45 -22.41
CA SER A 728 -34.64 -27.77 -22.32
C SER A 728 -33.58 -28.86 -22.20
N HIS A 729 -33.91 -29.95 -21.50
CA HIS A 729 -33.00 -31.06 -21.22
C HIS A 729 -33.62 -32.41 -21.58
N LYS A 730 -32.77 -33.42 -21.74
CA LYS A 730 -33.15 -34.83 -21.91
C LYS A 730 -32.65 -35.62 -20.71
N LEU A 731 -33.37 -36.68 -20.33
CA LEU A 731 -33.00 -37.50 -19.18
C LEU A 731 -31.63 -38.15 -19.35
N THR A 732 -31.25 -38.51 -20.58
CA THR A 732 -29.92 -39.09 -20.88
C THR A 732 -28.76 -38.15 -20.59
N ASP A 733 -29.02 -36.84 -20.60
CA ASP A 733 -27.97 -35.83 -20.53
C ASP A 733 -27.71 -35.43 -19.07
N ILE A 734 -28.73 -35.56 -18.21
CA ILE A 734 -28.69 -35.04 -16.84
C ILE A 734 -28.87 -36.09 -15.73
N LEU A 735 -29.47 -37.25 -16.00
CA LEU A 735 -29.77 -38.26 -14.98
C LEU A 735 -28.75 -39.39 -15.03
N MET A 736 -27.97 -39.51 -13.96
CA MET A 736 -26.88 -40.49 -13.84
C MET A 736 -27.26 -41.64 -12.90
N ASP A 737 -26.66 -42.81 -13.15
CA ASP A 737 -26.71 -43.93 -12.21
C ASP A 737 -25.90 -43.54 -10.96
N GLY A 738 -26.63 -43.11 -9.93
CA GLY A 738 -26.09 -42.66 -8.65
C GLY A 738 -25.93 -43.77 -7.63
N THR A 739 -26.00 -45.06 -8.02
CA THR A 739 -25.89 -46.19 -7.06
C THR A 739 -24.62 -46.09 -6.19
N ILE A 740 -23.55 -45.51 -6.74
CA ILE A 740 -22.38 -45.05 -5.99
C ILE A 740 -22.37 -43.53 -6.07
N ALA A 741 -22.94 -42.86 -5.05
CA ALA A 741 -23.17 -41.42 -5.03
C ALA A 741 -21.90 -40.60 -5.35
N ALA A 742 -20.79 -40.94 -4.69
CA ALA A 742 -19.50 -40.26 -4.88
C ALA A 742 -18.88 -40.41 -6.28
N GLU A 743 -19.35 -41.37 -7.09
CA GLU A 743 -18.84 -41.63 -8.44
C GLU A 743 -20.01 -41.94 -9.40
N PRO A 744 -20.75 -40.91 -9.85
CA PRO A 744 -21.90 -41.09 -10.74
C PRO A 744 -21.52 -41.84 -12.02
N ASN A 745 -22.38 -42.76 -12.47
CA ASN A 745 -22.13 -43.67 -13.61
C ASN A 745 -20.91 -44.59 -13.45
N LYS A 746 -20.37 -44.81 -12.26
CA LYS A 746 -19.26 -45.77 -12.04
C LYS A 746 -19.53 -47.16 -12.60
N ASN A 747 -20.78 -47.59 -12.59
CA ASN A 747 -21.22 -48.88 -13.14
C ASN A 747 -21.69 -48.81 -14.60
N GLY A 748 -21.51 -47.67 -15.26
CA GLY A 748 -22.06 -47.35 -16.58
C GLY A 748 -23.29 -46.43 -16.52
N ALA A 749 -23.67 -45.89 -17.67
CA ALA A 749 -24.87 -45.06 -17.79
C ALA A 749 -26.16 -45.88 -17.62
N ILE A 750 -27.24 -45.22 -17.16
CA ILE A 750 -28.56 -45.83 -17.01
C ILE A 750 -29.03 -46.46 -18.33
N GLN A 751 -29.52 -47.70 -18.25
CA GLN A 751 -30.09 -48.39 -19.40
C GLN A 751 -31.59 -48.09 -19.54
N PHE A 752 -31.94 -47.28 -20.53
CA PHE A 752 -33.33 -47.01 -20.88
C PHE A 752 -33.88 -48.06 -21.87
N LEU A 753 -34.90 -48.82 -21.46
CA LEU A 753 -35.45 -49.92 -22.23
C LEU A 753 -36.95 -49.74 -22.48
N ALA A 754 -37.42 -50.03 -23.70
CA ALA A 754 -38.81 -49.84 -24.10
C ALA A 754 -39.84 -50.79 -23.41
N PRO A 755 -39.54 -52.07 -23.14
CA PRO A 755 -40.53 -52.97 -22.55
C PRO A 755 -40.95 -52.60 -21.13
N TYR A 756 -42.26 -52.64 -20.84
CA TYR A 756 -42.82 -52.31 -19.52
C TYR A 756 -42.21 -53.14 -18.36
N ALA A 757 -41.81 -54.39 -18.65
CA ALA A 757 -41.26 -55.33 -17.67
C ALA A 757 -39.74 -55.13 -17.43
N SER A 758 -39.08 -54.23 -18.16
CA SER A 758 -37.63 -54.02 -18.03
C SER A 758 -37.22 -53.51 -16.64
N ALA A 759 -38.11 -52.80 -15.95
CA ALA A 759 -37.91 -52.36 -14.56
C ALA A 759 -38.13 -53.48 -13.52
N ASP A 760 -38.74 -54.62 -13.90
CA ASP A 760 -39.10 -55.70 -12.99
C ASP A 760 -37.98 -56.74 -12.80
N SER A 761 -36.84 -56.54 -13.49
CA SER A 761 -35.73 -57.49 -13.62
C SER A 761 -34.93 -57.78 -12.33
N GLY A 762 -35.35 -57.29 -11.17
CA GLY A 762 -34.52 -57.22 -9.95
C GLY A 762 -33.44 -56.13 -10.03
N VAL A 763 -32.54 -56.08 -9.04
CA VAL A 763 -31.43 -55.11 -9.00
C VAL A 763 -30.46 -55.36 -10.17
N THR A 764 -30.08 -54.30 -10.90
CA THR A 764 -29.19 -54.37 -12.06
C THR A 764 -28.04 -53.38 -11.95
N SER A 765 -26.95 -53.61 -12.69
CA SER A 765 -25.76 -52.75 -12.72
C SER A 765 -25.23 -52.68 -14.16
N PRO A 766 -25.30 -51.52 -14.85
CA PRO A 766 -25.97 -50.28 -14.40
C PRO A 766 -27.48 -50.48 -14.26
N ILE A 767 -28.15 -49.57 -13.56
CA ILE A 767 -29.59 -49.63 -13.32
C ILE A 767 -30.41 -49.49 -14.62
N LYS A 768 -31.59 -50.09 -14.65
CA LYS A 768 -32.51 -50.07 -15.81
C LYS A 768 -33.76 -49.25 -15.53
N ILE A 769 -34.11 -48.36 -16.45
CA ILE A 769 -35.38 -47.61 -16.43
C ILE A 769 -36.22 -48.03 -17.64
N SER A 770 -37.48 -48.39 -17.40
CA SER A 770 -38.42 -48.70 -18.47
C SER A 770 -39.06 -47.42 -19.02
N THR A 771 -38.80 -47.09 -20.29
CA THR A 771 -39.37 -45.88 -20.94
C THR A 771 -40.88 -45.97 -21.12
N TYR A 772 -41.47 -47.17 -21.09
CA TYR A 772 -42.93 -47.36 -21.11
C TYR A 772 -43.66 -46.62 -19.98
N TRP A 773 -42.98 -46.39 -18.85
CA TRP A 773 -43.55 -45.78 -17.66
C TRP A 773 -43.12 -44.32 -17.46
N LEU A 774 -42.52 -43.70 -18.48
CA LEU A 774 -42.15 -42.28 -18.43
C LEU A 774 -43.30 -41.43 -18.97
N TYR A 775 -43.86 -40.57 -18.12
CA TYR A 775 -44.93 -39.65 -18.50
C TYR A 775 -44.68 -38.25 -17.93
N THR A 776 -45.15 -37.22 -18.63
CA THR A 776 -45.24 -35.85 -18.13
C THR A 776 -46.69 -35.38 -18.07
N PHE A 777 -46.94 -34.36 -17.26
CA PHE A 777 -48.24 -33.70 -17.13
C PHE A 777 -48.05 -32.19 -16.95
N ASN A 778 -48.55 -31.41 -17.90
CA ASN A 778 -48.52 -29.95 -17.88
C ASN A 778 -49.85 -29.33 -18.38
N ALA A 779 -50.96 -30.06 -18.19
CA ALA A 779 -52.28 -29.67 -18.71
C ALA A 779 -53.11 -28.85 -17.71
N ALA A 780 -53.97 -27.97 -18.25
CA ALA A 780 -54.84 -27.09 -17.44
C ALA A 780 -55.95 -27.83 -16.67
N ASN A 781 -56.29 -29.06 -17.07
CA ASN A 781 -57.33 -29.86 -16.43
C ASN A 781 -56.73 -31.19 -15.92
N ASN A 782 -57.03 -31.59 -14.68
CA ASN A 782 -56.61 -32.86 -14.09
C ASN A 782 -57.42 -34.05 -14.67
N ASN A 783 -57.20 -34.37 -15.94
CA ASN A 783 -57.81 -35.51 -16.62
C ASN A 783 -56.73 -36.49 -17.08
N TYR A 784 -57.01 -37.79 -16.94
CA TYR A 784 -56.13 -38.89 -17.31
C TYR A 784 -55.63 -38.80 -18.76
N SER A 785 -56.49 -38.35 -19.69
CA SER A 785 -56.12 -38.16 -21.10
C SER A 785 -55.07 -37.08 -21.36
N SER A 786 -54.70 -36.30 -20.34
CA SER A 786 -53.76 -35.17 -20.46
C SER A 786 -52.34 -35.54 -20.01
N TRP A 787 -52.10 -36.80 -19.65
CA TRP A 787 -50.76 -37.35 -19.46
C TRP A 787 -50.13 -37.67 -20.82
N HIS A 788 -48.87 -37.29 -20.99
CA HIS A 788 -48.12 -37.51 -22.22
C HIS A 788 -46.99 -38.49 -21.99
N SER A 789 -46.95 -39.58 -22.75
CA SER A 789 -45.82 -40.50 -22.73
C SER A 789 -44.59 -39.79 -23.28
N ILE A 790 -43.46 -39.93 -22.59
CA ILE A 790 -42.17 -39.42 -23.04
C ILE A 790 -41.17 -40.58 -23.14
N ASN A 791 -40.02 -40.30 -23.73
CA ASN A 791 -38.86 -41.19 -23.68
C ASN A 791 -37.65 -40.43 -23.14
N GLN A 792 -36.53 -41.11 -22.97
CA GLN A 792 -35.30 -40.54 -22.40
C GLN A 792 -34.72 -39.39 -23.23
N ASN A 793 -35.06 -39.30 -24.52
CA ASN A 793 -34.60 -38.28 -25.46
C ASN A 793 -35.62 -37.15 -25.68
N THR A 794 -36.75 -37.17 -24.96
CA THR A 794 -37.78 -36.14 -25.08
C THR A 794 -37.31 -34.87 -24.38
N ASP A 795 -37.38 -33.73 -25.07
CA ASP A 795 -37.03 -32.44 -24.49
C ASP A 795 -38.04 -32.03 -23.42
N LEU A 796 -37.56 -31.87 -22.19
CA LEU A 796 -38.30 -31.38 -21.04
C LEU A 796 -37.89 -29.94 -20.74
N PHE A 797 -38.88 -29.08 -20.49
CA PHE A 797 -38.63 -27.70 -20.10
C PHE A 797 -38.13 -27.63 -18.64
N PRO A 798 -37.40 -26.57 -18.27
CA PRO A 798 -37.08 -26.29 -16.87
C PRO A 798 -38.33 -26.32 -15.99
N GLY A 799 -38.25 -27.02 -14.86
CA GLY A 799 -39.37 -27.21 -13.91
C GLY A 799 -40.51 -28.12 -14.39
N GLU A 800 -40.42 -28.70 -15.60
CA GLU A 800 -41.42 -29.65 -16.07
C GLU A 800 -41.27 -31.01 -15.37
N GLY A 801 -42.35 -31.47 -14.78
CA GLY A 801 -42.36 -32.72 -14.03
C GLY A 801 -42.49 -33.95 -14.93
N TYR A 802 -41.91 -35.07 -14.51
CA TYR A 802 -42.11 -36.38 -15.11
C TYR A 802 -42.23 -37.47 -14.04
N THR A 803 -42.80 -38.60 -14.43
CA THR A 803 -42.90 -39.80 -13.62
C THR A 803 -41.98 -40.89 -14.14
N MET A 804 -41.46 -41.72 -13.24
CA MET A 804 -40.72 -42.93 -13.58
C MET A 804 -40.93 -43.99 -12.50
N LYS A 805 -40.77 -45.28 -12.83
CA LYS A 805 -40.79 -46.34 -11.82
C LYS A 805 -39.41 -46.59 -11.21
N GLY A 806 -39.38 -47.30 -10.07
CA GLY A 806 -38.15 -47.80 -9.47
C GLY A 806 -37.43 -48.84 -10.32
N THR A 807 -36.19 -49.15 -9.96
CA THR A 807 -35.19 -49.85 -10.78
C THR A 807 -34.88 -51.30 -10.36
N SER A 808 -35.49 -51.79 -9.27
CA SER A 808 -35.04 -53.00 -8.55
C SER A 808 -36.08 -54.11 -8.42
N GLY A 809 -37.16 -54.09 -9.22
CA GLY A 809 -38.20 -55.11 -9.15
C GLY A 809 -39.06 -55.05 -7.88
N ALA A 810 -39.50 -56.21 -7.38
CA ALA A 810 -40.38 -56.38 -6.23
C ALA A 810 -39.68 -56.23 -4.85
N VAL A 811 -38.93 -55.14 -4.66
CA VAL A 811 -38.34 -54.78 -3.35
C VAL A 811 -39.36 -54.07 -2.46
N THR A 812 -39.07 -53.84 -1.16
CA THR A 812 -39.99 -53.07 -0.31
C THR A 812 -40.08 -51.62 -0.78
N ILE A 813 -41.22 -50.95 -0.57
CA ILE A 813 -41.39 -49.53 -0.95
C ILE A 813 -40.43 -48.59 -0.18
N THR A 814 -39.90 -49.04 0.96
CA THR A 814 -38.89 -48.33 1.76
C THR A 814 -37.47 -48.49 1.22
N THR A 815 -37.24 -49.38 0.26
CA THR A 815 -35.93 -49.53 -0.39
C THR A 815 -35.69 -48.32 -1.28
N GLN A 816 -34.63 -47.57 -1.04
CA GLN A 816 -34.26 -46.39 -1.82
C GLN A 816 -33.30 -46.76 -2.96
N GLN A 817 -33.35 -45.98 -4.03
CA GLN A 817 -32.36 -45.93 -5.11
C GLN A 817 -31.83 -44.51 -5.17
N ASN A 818 -30.51 -44.35 -5.12
CA ASN A 818 -29.87 -43.07 -5.36
C ASN A 818 -29.72 -42.80 -6.86
N TYR A 819 -29.98 -41.57 -7.26
CA TYR A 819 -29.73 -41.02 -8.58
C TYR A 819 -28.93 -39.74 -8.42
N VAL A 820 -28.14 -39.37 -9.43
CA VAL A 820 -27.43 -38.10 -9.44
C VAL A 820 -27.93 -37.27 -10.61
N PHE A 821 -28.42 -36.07 -10.32
CA PHE A 821 -28.68 -35.06 -11.34
C PHE A 821 -27.39 -34.28 -11.58
N LYS A 822 -26.86 -34.35 -12.80
CA LYS A 822 -25.64 -33.67 -13.22
C LYS A 822 -25.94 -32.69 -14.34
N GLY A 823 -25.69 -31.40 -14.12
CA GLY A 823 -25.92 -30.39 -15.15
C GLY A 823 -25.78 -28.97 -14.63
N LYS A 824 -26.00 -27.98 -15.51
CA LYS A 824 -25.98 -26.56 -15.13
C LYS A 824 -27.23 -26.27 -14.29
N PRO A 825 -27.12 -25.68 -13.08
CA PRO A 825 -28.28 -25.44 -12.24
C PRO A 825 -29.25 -24.47 -12.91
N ASN A 826 -30.56 -24.77 -12.82
CA ASN A 826 -31.56 -23.82 -13.30
C ASN A 826 -31.59 -22.61 -12.37
N ASN A 827 -31.57 -21.40 -12.93
CA ASN A 827 -31.56 -20.15 -12.15
C ASN A 827 -32.53 -19.10 -12.73
N GLY A 828 -33.02 -18.20 -11.86
CA GLY A 828 -33.93 -17.12 -12.25
C GLY A 828 -35.29 -17.62 -12.73
N ASP A 829 -36.02 -16.75 -13.42
CA ASP A 829 -37.37 -17.03 -13.91
C ASP A 829 -37.35 -17.89 -15.18
N PHE A 830 -38.18 -18.94 -15.22
CA PHE A 830 -38.47 -19.69 -16.43
C PHE A 830 -39.98 -19.86 -16.61
N LYS A 831 -40.42 -19.94 -17.88
CA LYS A 831 -41.83 -20.05 -18.23
C LYS A 831 -42.16 -21.47 -18.64
N LEU A 832 -43.03 -22.12 -17.87
CA LEU A 832 -43.68 -23.37 -18.25
C LEU A 832 -45.13 -23.07 -18.64
N TRP A 833 -45.44 -23.21 -19.93
CA TRP A 833 -46.79 -22.96 -20.44
C TRP A 833 -47.73 -24.12 -20.09
N ILE A 834 -48.82 -23.82 -19.40
CA ILE A 834 -49.90 -24.79 -19.15
C ILE A 834 -50.90 -24.68 -20.31
N SER A 835 -51.08 -25.75 -21.08
CA SER A 835 -52.01 -25.76 -22.23
C SER A 835 -53.34 -26.46 -21.91
N LYS A 836 -54.42 -26.07 -22.59
CA LYS A 836 -55.77 -26.68 -22.47
C LYS A 836 -55.97 -27.92 -23.38
N GLY A 837 -54.89 -28.39 -23.99
CA GLY A 837 -54.81 -29.53 -24.88
C GLY A 837 -53.33 -29.68 -25.21
N GLY A 838 -52.82 -30.91 -25.08
CA GLY A 838 -51.39 -31.25 -24.99
C GLY A 838 -50.42 -30.53 -25.94
N ARG A 839 -49.14 -30.58 -25.57
CA ARG A 839 -47.98 -30.02 -26.30
C ARG A 839 -48.13 -29.99 -27.83
#